data_AF-A0A0C5W0K8-F1
#
_entry.id   AF-A0A0C5W0K8-F1
#
_cell.length_a   1.000
_cell.length_b   1.000
_cell.length_c   1.000
_cell.angle_alpha   90.00
_cell.angle_beta   90.00
_cell.angle_gamma   90.00
#
_symmetry.space_group_name_H-M   'P 1'
#
loop_
_entity.id
_entity.type
_entity.pdbx_description
1 polymer ?
#
loop_
_entity_poly.entity_id
_entity_poly.type
_entity_poly.pdbx_seq_one_letter_code
_entity_poly.pdbx_strand_id
1 'polypeptide(L)'
;MKKLKNLFSLAVLTSIVSMPAFAEPDPNFHIYLMVGQSNMEGAAPIETQDRVTNSRVMVLQDESCPGLASYGQWRVAAPPLIRCNSGLGPGDYFGKTMADNSDQAVTIGLVGAAFGGQKIEYFLKNCGTYNACQPSFGSTPNNFNGGYQWLIDIARKAQEKGVIKGIIFHQGESNTGDPAWPGRVNQLVTDIRNDLGIGNVPFIAGELPYPACCASHNTLIAQLPSVVSNAHVVSAEGLNIHDQYHFDSPGVREMGRRYANKMLELVDTSASGGDGDNGSGANTIVVRLSGVVGDEAVNLQVGGTTVKAWTATSYMSDYTIKTDATGEIRVGFTNDSGDRDVQVDYIVVNGVVRQAEDQDDNTGVWGNDSCGGGSYSEWLHCNGSIGFGNVDGSSSGGGSSDGGSSGDGNTGGTPGVSANIEIGNDWGEGYCGTLVVTNNNSSAVTWEVSLQMDGDVNSLWNGTWSQSGLTLTVSGAGWNDVLQPGQTDSSVGLCVNRVDGGGDNGGDNGGGDNGGDNGGGDNGGDNGGGGYEVPANNFAVNGGVEDGLSNWGTTAGTLTRSTADKHSGSASAYITGRTSGWHGITFNVGKLTNGNQYDVAVWVKLAPGSADVPMILTAKRQDDSDSSTYNEYEHIATATASASQWTLLQGLYTQSGTPFEKFIVESDNDTVSYYVDDFSVGGEVSDDNGNGGGTNHDFFVGNITTNGSVRSDFVQYWDQITPENEGKWGSVERTRDVYNWSGVDAAYNYAKQHNIPFKQHTFVWGSQYPTWIDSLSPSEQAAEIEEWIRDFCTRYPDVDMIDVVNESTPGHAPAGYAQSAFGSNWIIKSFQLARQYCPNAILILNDYNVLSWNTDEFIAMATPAVNAGVVDAIGLQSHGLEDRSLSDIENKLNRVAALGLPIYISEYDVAKSNDQTQLSVMQSQFPLFYNHPSVKGITLWGYVVGSTWVNGSGLISSNGNPRPAMTWLMNYLGR
;
A
#
# COMPACT_ATOMS: atom_id res chain seq x y z
N MET A 1 -60.99 -46.56 18.83
CA MET A 1 -59.99 -46.78 19.89
C MET A 1 -58.61 -46.91 19.25
N LYS A 2 -57.59 -46.25 19.82
CA LYS A 2 -56.20 -46.20 19.34
C LYS A 2 -55.59 -47.60 19.09
N LYS A 3 -54.71 -47.74 18.08
CA LYS A 3 -53.26 -48.06 18.21
C LYS A 3 -52.65 -48.82 17.01
N LEU A 4 -51.40 -48.42 16.74
CA LEU A 4 -50.25 -49.18 16.20
C LEU A 4 -50.26 -49.72 14.76
N LYS A 5 -49.24 -49.31 13.98
CA LYS A 5 -48.58 -50.18 12.99
C LYS A 5 -47.06 -50.13 13.16
N ASN A 6 -46.50 -51.32 13.12
CA ASN A 6 -45.13 -51.71 13.41
C ASN A 6 -44.13 -51.39 12.29
N LEU A 7 -42.88 -51.28 12.73
CA LEU A 7 -41.63 -51.31 11.97
C LEU A 7 -41.50 -52.51 11.01
N PHE A 8 -40.79 -52.29 9.90
CA PHE A 8 -39.86 -53.26 9.32
C PHE A 8 -38.60 -52.54 8.85
N SER A 9 -37.45 -53.02 9.34
CA SER A 9 -36.09 -52.57 9.03
C SER A 9 -35.64 -53.02 7.64
N LEU A 10 -34.86 -52.19 6.95
CA LEU A 10 -33.93 -52.60 5.90
C LEU A 10 -32.54 -52.11 6.30
N ALA A 11 -31.65 -53.04 6.61
CA ALA A 11 -30.26 -52.76 6.96
C ALA A 11 -29.47 -52.47 5.67
N VAL A 12 -28.90 -51.27 5.57
CA VAL A 12 -27.86 -50.94 4.58
C VAL A 12 -26.52 -50.94 5.32
N LEU A 13 -25.64 -51.83 4.89
CA LEU A 13 -24.29 -52.00 5.41
C LEU A 13 -23.38 -50.92 4.79
N THR A 14 -23.27 -49.75 5.41
CA THR A 14 -22.31 -48.71 4.99
C THR A 14 -20.92 -49.09 5.51
N SER A 15 -20.06 -49.49 4.57
CA SER A 15 -18.63 -49.68 4.82
C SER A 15 -18.01 -48.28 4.97
N ILE A 16 -17.70 -47.86 6.19
CA ILE A 16 -16.96 -46.63 6.46
C ILE A 16 -15.53 -46.86 5.98
N VAL A 17 -15.19 -46.29 4.82
CA VAL A 17 -13.80 -46.06 4.44
C VAL A 17 -13.33 -44.89 5.30
N SER A 18 -12.56 -45.16 6.35
CA SER A 18 -11.87 -44.08 7.08
C SER A 18 -10.83 -43.50 6.13
N MET A 19 -11.13 -42.34 5.54
CA MET A 19 -10.07 -41.52 4.96
C MET A 19 -9.19 -41.05 6.13
N PRO A 20 -7.86 -41.17 6.04
CA PRO A 20 -6.98 -40.63 7.06
C PRO A 20 -7.20 -39.11 7.11
N ALA A 21 -7.53 -38.59 8.29
CA ALA A 21 -7.48 -37.16 8.54
C ALA A 21 -6.04 -36.70 8.25
N PHE A 22 -5.87 -35.80 7.29
CA PHE A 22 -4.59 -35.11 7.12
C PHE A 22 -4.38 -34.28 8.40
N ALA A 23 -3.26 -34.49 9.08
CA ALA A 23 -2.90 -33.67 10.22
C ALA A 23 -2.75 -32.22 9.75
N GLU A 24 -3.30 -31.27 10.50
CA GLU A 24 -3.10 -29.85 10.21
C GLU A 24 -1.60 -29.51 10.25
N PRO A 25 -1.13 -28.56 9.43
CA PRO A 25 0.26 -28.09 9.46
C PRO A 25 0.65 -27.64 10.86
N ASP A 26 1.86 -27.97 11.31
CA ASP A 26 2.35 -27.59 12.64
C ASP A 26 2.53 -26.06 12.69
N PRO A 27 1.76 -25.34 13.52
CA PRO A 27 1.87 -23.89 13.59
C PRO A 27 3.23 -23.43 14.13
N ASN A 28 3.96 -24.30 14.84
CA ASN A 28 5.31 -24.05 15.35
C ASN A 28 6.42 -24.43 14.36
N PHE A 29 6.07 -24.96 13.18
CA PHE A 29 7.03 -25.17 12.12
C PHE A 29 7.02 -23.97 11.17
N HIS A 30 7.87 -23.00 11.44
CA HIS A 30 7.96 -21.73 10.71
C HIS A 30 8.82 -21.90 9.46
N ILE A 31 8.22 -21.71 8.29
CA ILE A 31 8.83 -21.96 6.99
C ILE A 31 9.22 -20.65 6.32
N TYR A 32 10.42 -20.60 5.76
CA TYR A 32 10.95 -19.45 5.03
C TYR A 32 11.40 -19.87 3.64
N LEU A 33 10.90 -19.16 2.63
CA LEU A 33 11.26 -19.39 1.24
C LEU A 33 12.58 -18.68 0.93
N MET A 34 13.50 -19.37 0.26
CA MET A 34 14.81 -18.86 -0.14
C MET A 34 14.88 -18.82 -1.66
N VAL A 35 14.70 -17.63 -2.23
CA VAL A 35 14.53 -17.43 -3.68
C VAL A 35 15.67 -16.60 -4.25
N GLY A 36 16.20 -16.96 -5.41
CA GLY A 36 17.21 -16.13 -6.05
C GLY A 36 18.11 -16.84 -7.05
N GLN A 37 19.35 -16.34 -7.16
CA GLN A 37 20.37 -16.92 -8.04
C GLN A 37 21.61 -17.37 -7.24
N SER A 38 22.82 -17.25 -7.80
CA SER A 38 24.03 -17.95 -7.34
C SER A 38 24.42 -17.64 -5.89
N ASN A 39 24.25 -16.39 -5.42
CA ASN A 39 24.49 -16.06 -4.01
C ASN A 39 23.47 -16.74 -3.07
N MET A 40 22.19 -16.85 -3.45
CA MET A 40 21.18 -17.59 -2.67
C MET A 40 21.37 -19.11 -2.76
N GLU A 41 21.66 -19.65 -3.95
CA GLU A 41 21.91 -21.08 -4.19
C GLU A 41 23.11 -21.57 -3.38
N GLY A 42 24.13 -20.73 -3.27
CA GLY A 42 25.36 -20.97 -2.54
C GLY A 42 26.56 -21.08 -3.49
N ALA A 43 27.40 -20.06 -3.47
CA ALA A 43 28.62 -19.99 -4.28
C ALA A 43 29.91 -20.05 -3.45
N ALA A 44 29.83 -19.69 -2.16
CA ALA A 44 30.99 -19.60 -1.30
C ALA A 44 31.52 -21.00 -0.88
N PRO A 45 32.83 -21.16 -0.63
CA PRO A 45 33.38 -22.41 -0.11
C PRO A 45 32.76 -22.81 1.22
N ILE A 46 32.43 -24.10 1.38
CA ILE A 46 31.96 -24.66 2.66
C ILE A 46 33.17 -24.94 3.57
N GLU A 47 33.21 -24.33 4.74
CA GLU A 47 34.24 -24.56 5.77
C GLU A 47 33.72 -25.52 6.85
N THR A 48 34.61 -25.99 7.73
CA THR A 48 34.29 -26.96 8.79
C THR A 48 33.18 -26.45 9.72
N GLN A 49 33.19 -25.16 10.06
CA GLN A 49 32.20 -24.56 10.96
C GLN A 49 30.77 -24.53 10.38
N ASP A 50 30.64 -24.48 9.06
CA ASP A 50 29.34 -24.39 8.40
C ASP A 50 28.56 -25.72 8.51
N ARG A 51 29.29 -26.83 8.65
CA ARG A 51 28.74 -28.19 8.80
C ARG A 51 28.17 -28.47 10.19
N VAL A 52 28.31 -27.53 11.14
CA VAL A 52 27.66 -27.64 12.45
C VAL A 52 26.16 -27.43 12.26
N THR A 53 25.38 -28.47 12.58
CA THR A 53 23.93 -28.50 12.41
C THR A 53 23.19 -28.02 13.67
N ASN A 54 22.01 -27.44 13.49
CA ASN A 54 21.04 -27.22 14.57
C ASN A 54 19.82 -28.13 14.31
N SER A 55 19.41 -28.93 15.29
CA SER A 55 18.33 -29.91 15.13
C SER A 55 16.95 -29.28 14.92
N ARG A 56 16.78 -27.99 15.25
CA ARG A 56 15.55 -27.22 15.00
C ARG A 56 15.54 -26.53 13.63
N VAL A 57 16.60 -26.69 12.83
CA VAL A 57 16.67 -26.12 11.47
C VAL A 57 16.58 -27.26 10.47
N MET A 58 15.50 -27.25 9.71
CA MET A 58 15.18 -28.25 8.71
C MET A 58 15.24 -27.60 7.32
N VAL A 59 15.68 -28.35 6.31
CA VAL A 59 15.63 -27.93 4.91
C VAL A 59 14.84 -28.95 4.10
N LEU A 60 13.96 -28.46 3.22
CA LEU A 60 13.20 -29.28 2.30
C LEU A 60 14.02 -29.48 1.03
N GLN A 61 14.35 -30.74 0.73
CA GLN A 61 15.23 -31.06 -0.38
C GLN A 61 14.61 -30.71 -1.74
N ASP A 62 15.26 -29.80 -2.47
CA ASP A 62 14.78 -29.12 -3.68
C ASP A 62 15.06 -29.89 -4.99
N GLU A 63 15.90 -30.92 -4.92
CA GLU A 63 16.13 -31.91 -5.97
C GLU A 63 16.63 -33.24 -5.38
N SER A 64 16.49 -34.36 -6.11
CA SER A 64 16.95 -35.66 -5.60
C SER A 64 18.48 -35.78 -5.63
N CYS A 65 19.13 -35.71 -4.46
CA CYS A 65 20.58 -35.69 -4.32
C CYS A 65 21.14 -36.99 -3.72
N PRO A 66 22.00 -37.72 -4.46
CA PRO A 66 22.68 -38.91 -3.92
C PRO A 66 23.45 -38.59 -2.64
N GLY A 67 23.12 -39.28 -1.54
CA GLY A 67 23.78 -39.13 -0.25
C GLY A 67 23.23 -38.01 0.65
N LEU A 68 22.24 -37.23 0.19
CA LEU A 68 21.54 -36.24 1.02
C LEU A 68 20.09 -36.66 1.29
N ALA A 69 19.20 -36.45 0.33
CA ALA A 69 17.78 -36.79 0.43
C ALA A 69 17.11 -36.79 -0.97
N SER A 70 15.91 -37.36 -1.07
CA SER A 70 15.08 -37.28 -2.29
C SER A 70 14.29 -35.97 -2.32
N TYR A 71 13.86 -35.54 -3.50
CA TYR A 71 13.00 -34.36 -3.67
C TYR A 71 11.79 -34.36 -2.72
N GLY A 72 11.55 -33.23 -2.05
CA GLY A 72 10.44 -33.05 -1.12
C GLY A 72 10.62 -33.74 0.24
N GLN A 73 11.81 -34.24 0.57
CA GLN A 73 12.10 -34.79 1.90
C GLN A 73 12.76 -33.75 2.80
N TRP A 74 12.23 -33.59 4.01
CA TRP A 74 12.85 -32.77 5.06
C TRP A 74 14.08 -33.47 5.64
N ARG A 75 15.16 -32.72 5.83
CA ARG A 75 16.37 -33.15 6.54
C ARG A 75 16.88 -32.04 7.44
N VAL A 76 17.69 -32.38 8.44
CA VAL A 76 18.42 -31.38 9.23
C VAL A 76 19.30 -30.55 8.28
N ALA A 77 19.24 -29.23 8.40
CA ALA A 77 19.94 -28.31 7.54
C ALA A 77 21.46 -28.41 7.72
N ALA A 78 22.15 -28.65 6.61
CA ALA A 78 23.60 -28.62 6.46
C ALA A 78 23.92 -28.33 4.99
N PRO A 79 24.96 -27.55 4.69
CA PRO A 79 25.28 -27.17 3.32
C PRO A 79 25.79 -28.38 2.51
N PRO A 80 25.42 -28.50 1.22
CA PRO A 80 24.60 -27.54 0.46
C PRO A 80 23.12 -27.56 0.85
N LEU A 81 22.46 -26.40 0.89
CA LEU A 81 21.02 -26.31 1.19
C LEU A 81 20.13 -26.38 -0.05
N ILE A 82 20.56 -25.78 -1.14
CA ILE A 82 19.83 -25.71 -2.42
C ILE A 82 20.71 -26.35 -3.47
N ARG A 83 20.19 -27.34 -4.22
CA ARG A 83 20.91 -28.11 -5.24
C ARG A 83 22.03 -29.02 -4.70
N CYS A 84 22.35 -30.08 -5.43
CA CYS A 84 23.23 -31.14 -4.93
C CYS A 84 24.71 -30.75 -4.80
N ASN A 85 25.16 -29.77 -5.60
CA ASN A 85 26.58 -29.46 -5.75
C ASN A 85 26.90 -27.98 -5.50
N SER A 86 26.03 -27.25 -4.82
CA SER A 86 26.26 -25.84 -4.47
C SER A 86 27.22 -25.71 -3.27
N GLY A 87 27.63 -24.47 -3.01
CA GLY A 87 28.44 -24.07 -1.88
C GLY A 87 27.62 -23.63 -0.66
N LEU A 88 28.19 -22.74 0.12
CA LEU A 88 27.55 -22.07 1.25
C LEU A 88 26.68 -20.91 0.74
N GLY A 89 25.42 -20.86 1.18
CA GLY A 89 24.48 -19.77 0.91
C GLY A 89 24.01 -19.08 2.20
N PRO A 90 23.33 -17.92 2.11
CA PRO A 90 22.90 -17.16 3.29
C PRO A 90 21.86 -17.91 4.13
N GLY A 91 21.12 -18.84 3.51
CA GLY A 91 20.13 -19.71 4.18
C GLY A 91 20.69 -20.47 5.37
N ASP A 92 21.97 -20.87 5.34
CA ASP A 92 22.61 -21.65 6.41
C ASP A 92 22.65 -20.89 7.74
N TYR A 93 23.10 -19.65 7.71
CA TYR A 93 23.21 -18.81 8.90
C TYR A 93 21.90 -18.09 9.19
N PHE A 94 21.06 -17.84 8.18
CA PHE A 94 19.69 -17.41 8.39
C PHE A 94 18.94 -18.40 9.29
N GLY A 95 18.89 -19.68 8.92
CA GLY A 95 18.14 -20.69 9.67
C GLY A 95 18.66 -20.90 11.09
N LYS A 96 19.99 -20.92 11.26
CA LYS A 96 20.64 -21.03 12.58
C LYS A 96 20.28 -19.84 13.47
N THR A 97 20.44 -18.62 12.96
CA THR A 97 20.09 -17.40 13.70
C THR A 97 18.61 -17.37 14.03
N MET A 98 17.70 -17.65 13.08
CA MET A 98 16.26 -17.73 13.36
C MET A 98 15.96 -18.73 14.48
N ALA A 99 16.55 -19.93 14.46
CA ALA A 99 16.31 -20.94 15.49
C ALA A 99 16.86 -20.49 16.86
N ASP A 100 18.08 -19.95 16.90
CA ASP A 100 18.72 -19.48 18.12
C ASP A 100 17.95 -18.32 18.78
N ASN A 101 17.05 -17.67 18.02
CA ASN A 101 16.27 -16.48 18.39
C ASN A 101 14.74 -16.70 18.41
N SER A 102 14.28 -17.95 18.22
CA SER A 102 12.86 -18.32 18.29
C SER A 102 12.59 -19.19 19.52
N ASP A 103 11.33 -19.25 19.95
CA ASP A 103 10.88 -20.14 21.03
C ASP A 103 11.41 -21.57 20.81
N GLN A 104 11.80 -22.26 21.89
CA GLN A 104 12.39 -23.60 21.81
C GLN A 104 11.46 -24.64 21.17
N ALA A 105 10.14 -24.43 21.21
CA ALA A 105 9.17 -25.27 20.52
C ALA A 105 9.05 -24.95 19.02
N VAL A 106 9.57 -23.81 18.54
CA VAL A 106 9.58 -23.46 17.13
C VAL A 106 10.70 -24.19 16.39
N THR A 107 10.32 -24.84 15.29
CA THR A 107 11.21 -25.42 14.28
C THR A 107 11.26 -24.49 13.07
N ILE A 108 12.46 -24.27 12.53
CA ILE A 108 12.69 -23.43 11.34
C ILE A 108 12.80 -24.31 10.11
N GLY A 109 11.98 -24.05 9.10
CA GLY A 109 11.96 -24.74 7.83
C GLY A 109 12.50 -23.85 6.72
N LEU A 110 13.49 -24.35 5.98
CA LEU A 110 14.11 -23.66 4.86
C LEU A 110 13.69 -24.34 3.55
N VAL A 111 13.18 -23.55 2.60
CA VAL A 111 12.70 -24.06 1.31
C VAL A 111 13.38 -23.29 0.19
N GLY A 112 14.32 -23.94 -0.48
CA GLY A 112 15.14 -23.31 -1.52
C GLY A 112 14.58 -23.46 -2.93
N ALA A 113 14.51 -22.34 -3.65
CA ALA A 113 14.37 -22.32 -5.10
C ALA A 113 15.27 -21.22 -5.67
N ALA A 114 16.56 -21.55 -5.84
CA ALA A 114 17.55 -20.65 -6.39
C ALA A 114 18.35 -21.35 -7.50
N PHE A 115 18.66 -20.60 -8.56
CA PHE A 115 19.39 -21.12 -9.72
C PHE A 115 20.37 -20.07 -10.24
N GLY A 116 21.66 -20.38 -10.15
CA GLY A 116 22.76 -19.52 -10.56
C GLY A 116 22.65 -19.07 -12.02
N GLY A 117 23.04 -17.81 -12.27
CA GLY A 117 23.08 -17.24 -13.62
C GLY A 117 21.73 -17.14 -14.33
N GLN A 118 20.61 -17.33 -13.62
CA GLN A 118 19.28 -17.09 -14.17
C GLN A 118 18.83 -15.67 -13.86
N LYS A 119 18.18 -15.05 -14.86
CA LYS A 119 17.49 -13.79 -14.68
C LYS A 119 16.15 -13.97 -13.98
N ILE A 120 15.57 -12.88 -13.47
CA ILE A 120 14.30 -12.89 -12.76
C ILE A 120 13.15 -13.49 -13.59
N GLU A 121 13.20 -13.37 -14.93
CA GLU A 121 12.17 -13.89 -15.84
C GLU A 121 12.05 -15.41 -15.80
N TYR A 122 13.12 -16.13 -15.44
CA TYR A 122 13.10 -17.59 -15.23
C TYR A 122 12.14 -17.97 -14.09
N PHE A 123 11.97 -17.08 -13.11
CA PHE A 123 11.09 -17.26 -11.97
C PHE A 123 9.70 -16.64 -12.18
N LEU A 124 9.36 -16.06 -13.33
CA LEU A 124 7.99 -15.54 -13.56
C LEU A 124 7.05 -16.61 -14.11
N LYS A 125 5.76 -16.55 -13.75
CA LYS A 125 4.70 -17.41 -14.34
C LYS A 125 4.69 -17.37 -15.87
N ASN A 126 4.93 -16.18 -16.43
CA ASN A 126 4.97 -15.93 -17.87
C ASN A 126 6.40 -15.99 -18.45
N CYS A 127 7.30 -16.80 -17.87
CA CYS A 127 8.66 -17.00 -18.37
C CYS A 127 8.73 -17.30 -19.89
N GLY A 128 7.65 -17.84 -20.48
CA GLY A 128 7.57 -18.17 -21.90
C GLY A 128 7.61 -16.94 -22.80
N THR A 129 7.02 -15.83 -22.36
CA THR A 129 7.06 -14.53 -23.06
C THR A 129 8.49 -14.00 -23.19
N TYR A 130 9.35 -14.35 -22.23
CA TYR A 130 10.75 -13.94 -22.19
C TYR A 130 11.70 -14.99 -22.77
N ASN A 131 11.18 -16.10 -23.29
CA ASN A 131 11.96 -17.29 -23.66
C ASN A 131 12.92 -17.74 -22.53
N ALA A 132 12.45 -17.60 -21.28
CA ALA A 132 13.25 -17.78 -20.08
C ALA A 132 12.85 -19.02 -19.27
N CYS A 133 11.85 -19.81 -19.69
CA CYS A 133 11.43 -21.01 -18.93
C CYS A 133 12.48 -22.13 -18.90
N GLN A 134 13.49 -22.07 -19.75
CA GLN A 134 14.59 -23.02 -19.77
C GLN A 134 15.84 -22.33 -19.23
N PRO A 135 16.54 -22.92 -18.24
CA PRO A 135 17.71 -22.29 -17.68
C PRO A 135 18.84 -22.25 -18.71
N SER A 136 19.69 -21.22 -18.64
CA SER A 136 20.83 -21.04 -19.55
C SER A 136 21.85 -22.19 -19.49
N PHE A 137 21.86 -22.96 -18.39
CA PHE A 137 22.64 -24.17 -18.22
C PHE A 137 21.95 -25.12 -17.24
N GLY A 138 22.29 -26.41 -17.30
CA GLY A 138 21.69 -27.44 -16.45
C GLY A 138 20.21 -27.67 -16.77
N SER A 139 19.47 -28.22 -15.81
CA SER A 139 18.03 -28.45 -15.91
C SER A 139 17.33 -28.08 -14.61
N THR A 140 16.14 -27.52 -14.73
CA THR A 140 15.22 -27.34 -13.60
C THR A 140 14.93 -28.68 -12.93
N PRO A 141 14.97 -28.80 -11.59
CA PRO A 141 14.64 -30.03 -10.91
C PRO A 141 13.31 -30.63 -11.36
N ASN A 142 13.25 -31.97 -11.47
CA ASN A 142 12.09 -32.72 -11.98
C ASN A 142 11.56 -32.28 -13.36
N ASN A 143 12.34 -31.52 -14.14
CA ASN A 143 11.95 -30.98 -15.44
C ASN A 143 10.70 -30.09 -15.40
N PHE A 144 10.52 -29.31 -14.32
CA PHE A 144 9.50 -28.27 -14.30
C PHE A 144 9.74 -27.24 -15.42
N ASN A 145 8.65 -26.65 -15.92
CA ASN A 145 8.71 -25.61 -16.94
C ASN A 145 8.95 -24.25 -16.29
N GLY A 146 10.23 -23.90 -16.08
CA GLY A 146 10.65 -22.66 -15.44
C GLY A 146 10.83 -22.77 -13.93
N GLY A 147 11.50 -21.77 -13.35
CA GLY A 147 11.78 -21.68 -11.93
C GLY A 147 10.53 -21.45 -11.08
N TYR A 148 9.52 -20.77 -11.61
CA TYR A 148 8.27 -20.49 -10.88
C TYR A 148 7.52 -21.78 -10.51
N GLN A 149 7.34 -22.69 -11.48
CA GLN A 149 6.62 -23.94 -11.24
C GLN A 149 7.35 -24.81 -10.20
N TRP A 150 8.68 -24.83 -10.25
CA TRP A 150 9.51 -25.52 -9.26
C TRP A 150 9.36 -24.93 -7.86
N LEU A 151 9.41 -23.60 -7.73
CA LEU A 151 9.22 -22.86 -6.48
C LEU A 151 7.85 -23.16 -5.84
N ILE A 152 6.77 -23.08 -6.63
CA ILE A 152 5.41 -23.33 -6.10
C ILE A 152 5.22 -24.79 -5.68
N ASP A 153 5.74 -25.76 -6.44
CA ASP A 153 5.64 -27.17 -6.07
C ASP A 153 6.33 -27.46 -4.72
N ILE A 154 7.57 -26.99 -4.56
CA ILE A 154 8.33 -27.25 -3.33
C ILE A 154 7.76 -26.47 -2.14
N ALA A 155 7.23 -25.26 -2.34
CA ALA A 155 6.59 -24.47 -1.28
C ALA A 155 5.27 -25.11 -0.81
N ARG A 156 4.44 -25.64 -1.72
CA ARG A 156 3.20 -26.36 -1.35
C ARG A 156 3.50 -27.63 -0.54
N LYS A 157 4.55 -28.37 -0.89
CA LYS A 157 5.01 -29.51 -0.08
C LYS A 157 5.44 -29.09 1.33
N ALA A 158 6.01 -27.90 1.45
CA ALA A 158 6.40 -27.36 2.75
C ALA A 158 5.15 -27.02 3.59
N GLN A 159 4.12 -26.43 2.98
CA GLN A 159 2.84 -26.09 3.64
C GLN A 159 2.10 -27.31 4.20
N GLU A 160 2.38 -28.52 3.72
CA GLU A 160 1.86 -29.76 4.32
C GLU A 160 2.38 -30.02 5.75
N LYS A 161 3.44 -29.32 6.18
CA LYS A 161 4.12 -29.53 7.47
C LYS A 161 4.16 -28.32 8.39
N GLY A 162 4.12 -27.11 7.83
CA GLY A 162 4.25 -25.90 8.63
C GLY A 162 3.68 -24.66 7.95
N VAL A 163 3.92 -23.51 8.55
CA VAL A 163 3.38 -22.22 8.11
C VAL A 163 4.47 -21.38 7.48
N ILE A 164 4.27 -20.90 6.26
CA ILE A 164 5.20 -19.98 5.62
C ILE A 164 5.10 -18.62 6.31
N LYS A 165 6.20 -18.16 6.90
CA LYS A 165 6.29 -16.93 7.70
C LYS A 165 7.04 -15.80 6.99
N GLY A 166 7.80 -16.09 5.93
CA GLY A 166 8.55 -15.06 5.21
C GLY A 166 9.31 -15.57 3.99
N ILE A 167 9.85 -14.62 3.22
CA ILE A 167 10.63 -14.87 2.01
C ILE A 167 11.95 -14.10 2.13
N ILE A 168 13.07 -14.79 1.96
CA ILE A 168 14.37 -14.15 1.74
C ILE A 168 14.75 -14.28 0.26
N PHE A 169 15.25 -13.19 -0.30
CA PHE A 169 15.45 -13.02 -1.72
C PHE A 169 16.83 -12.43 -2.01
N HIS A 170 17.59 -13.09 -2.89
CA HIS A 170 18.92 -12.60 -3.30
C HIS A 170 19.13 -12.84 -4.79
N GLN A 171 18.86 -11.81 -5.57
CA GLN A 171 18.91 -11.82 -7.03
C GLN A 171 19.21 -10.41 -7.55
N GLY A 172 19.79 -10.32 -8.74
CA GLY A 172 19.94 -9.06 -9.46
C GLY A 172 21.14 -9.05 -10.39
N GLU A 173 22.13 -9.92 -10.16
CA GLU A 173 23.40 -9.92 -10.88
C GLU A 173 23.18 -10.15 -12.39
N SER A 174 22.29 -11.08 -12.76
CA SER A 174 21.96 -11.36 -14.17
C SER A 174 21.06 -10.31 -14.81
N ASN A 175 20.50 -9.38 -14.02
CA ASN A 175 19.64 -8.27 -14.42
C ASN A 175 20.29 -6.91 -14.13
N THR A 176 21.61 -6.86 -13.96
CA THR A 176 22.34 -5.64 -13.57
C THR A 176 21.97 -4.47 -14.48
N GLY A 177 21.50 -3.37 -13.86
CA GLY A 177 21.07 -2.16 -14.56
C GLY A 177 19.73 -2.21 -15.31
N ASP A 178 18.95 -3.29 -15.23
CA ASP A 178 17.64 -3.38 -15.89
C ASP A 178 16.55 -2.66 -15.08
N PRO A 179 16.04 -1.49 -15.51
CA PRO A 179 15.09 -0.70 -14.73
C PRO A 179 13.71 -1.36 -14.59
N ALA A 180 13.37 -2.36 -15.40
CA ALA A 180 12.12 -3.11 -15.26
C ALA A 180 12.17 -4.16 -14.14
N TRP A 181 13.36 -4.40 -13.58
CA TRP A 181 13.58 -5.46 -12.61
C TRP A 181 12.75 -5.31 -11.31
N PRO A 182 12.63 -4.13 -10.65
CA PRO A 182 11.80 -4.00 -9.46
C PRO A 182 10.33 -4.39 -9.71
N GLY A 183 9.78 -4.01 -10.86
CA GLY A 183 8.43 -4.39 -11.27
C GLY A 183 8.27 -5.90 -11.48
N ARG A 184 9.28 -6.58 -12.05
CA ARG A 184 9.28 -8.05 -12.20
C ARG A 184 9.41 -8.77 -10.86
N VAL A 185 10.18 -8.22 -9.92
CA VAL A 185 10.23 -8.75 -8.54
C VAL A 185 8.87 -8.59 -7.86
N ASN A 186 8.21 -7.44 -8.01
CA ASN A 186 6.85 -7.26 -7.48
C ASN A 186 5.87 -8.28 -8.07
N GLN A 187 5.94 -8.52 -9.38
CA GLN A 187 5.13 -9.54 -10.04
C GLN A 187 5.39 -10.93 -9.45
N LEU A 188 6.66 -11.32 -9.31
CA LEU A 188 7.05 -12.60 -8.70
C LEU A 188 6.49 -12.76 -7.29
N VAL A 189 6.69 -11.76 -6.42
CA VAL A 189 6.27 -11.84 -5.01
C VAL A 189 4.76 -11.87 -4.89
N THR A 190 4.06 -11.04 -5.67
CA THR A 190 2.59 -11.05 -5.75
C THR A 190 2.09 -12.43 -6.19
N ASP A 191 2.69 -12.99 -7.23
CA ASP A 191 2.35 -14.32 -7.73
C ASP A 191 2.58 -15.41 -6.67
N ILE A 192 3.71 -15.40 -5.95
CA ILE A 192 3.99 -16.35 -4.85
C ILE A 192 2.93 -16.24 -3.75
N ARG A 193 2.62 -15.02 -3.31
CA ARG A 193 1.65 -14.76 -2.23
C ARG A 193 0.27 -15.28 -2.59
N ASN A 194 -0.16 -15.03 -3.82
CA ASN A 194 -1.46 -15.45 -4.33
C ASN A 194 -1.54 -16.98 -4.48
N ASP A 195 -0.55 -17.61 -5.12
CA ASP A 195 -0.61 -19.05 -5.45
C ASP A 195 -0.42 -19.97 -4.24
N LEU A 196 0.20 -19.45 -3.17
CA LEU A 196 0.41 -20.16 -1.91
C LEU A 196 -0.58 -19.73 -0.80
N GLY A 197 -1.31 -18.64 -0.98
CA GLY A 197 -2.26 -18.12 0.02
C GLY A 197 -1.58 -17.72 1.34
N ILE A 198 -0.36 -17.17 1.26
CA ILE A 198 0.47 -16.88 2.45
C ILE A 198 0.33 -15.44 2.96
N GLY A 199 -0.57 -14.64 2.37
CA GLY A 199 -0.80 -13.26 2.78
C GLY A 199 0.41 -12.34 2.62
N ASN A 200 0.45 -11.23 3.36
CA ASN A 200 1.50 -10.23 3.26
C ASN A 200 2.71 -10.55 4.14
N VAL A 201 3.18 -11.81 4.15
CA VAL A 201 4.38 -12.20 4.89
C VAL A 201 5.60 -11.35 4.48
N PRO A 202 6.52 -11.05 5.41
CA PRO A 202 7.72 -10.26 5.11
C PRO A 202 8.51 -10.81 3.93
N PHE A 203 8.90 -9.90 3.04
CA PHE A 203 9.81 -10.16 1.93
C PHE A 203 11.10 -9.37 2.16
N ILE A 204 12.24 -10.06 2.25
CA ILE A 204 13.51 -9.41 2.53
C ILE A 204 14.45 -9.65 1.35
N ALA A 205 14.83 -8.58 0.66
CA ALA A 205 15.83 -8.59 -0.39
C ALA A 205 17.21 -8.24 0.19
N GLY A 206 18.28 -8.80 -0.37
CA GLY A 206 19.66 -8.45 0.04
C GLY A 206 20.38 -7.76 -1.09
N GLU A 207 21.16 -6.75 -0.74
CA GLU A 207 22.05 -6.10 -1.69
C GLU A 207 23.11 -7.05 -2.25
N LEU A 208 23.53 -6.80 -3.48
CA LEU A 208 24.67 -7.45 -4.12
C LEU A 208 25.99 -6.92 -3.52
N PRO A 209 27.09 -7.70 -3.58
CA PRO A 209 28.33 -7.34 -2.90
C PRO A 209 28.99 -6.03 -3.37
N TYR A 210 29.73 -5.37 -2.49
CA TYR A 210 30.56 -4.18 -2.78
C TYR A 210 32.06 -4.48 -2.60
N PRO A 211 32.97 -4.04 -3.52
CA PRO A 211 32.74 -3.65 -4.91
C PRO A 211 32.69 -4.89 -5.81
N ALA A 212 31.50 -5.26 -6.31
CA ALA A 212 31.34 -6.31 -7.33
C ALA A 212 30.96 -5.72 -8.69
N CYS A 213 30.94 -6.55 -9.74
CA CYS A 213 30.47 -6.20 -11.10
C CYS A 213 29.13 -5.49 -11.14
N CYS A 214 28.32 -5.77 -10.13
CA CYS A 214 26.87 -5.66 -10.17
C CYS A 214 26.34 -4.77 -9.03
N ALA A 215 27.24 -4.14 -8.26
CA ALA A 215 26.90 -3.24 -7.16
C ALA A 215 26.01 -2.06 -7.60
N SER A 216 26.09 -1.63 -8.87
CA SER A 216 25.21 -0.59 -9.40
C SER A 216 23.73 -0.97 -9.37
N HIS A 217 23.42 -2.27 -9.39
CA HIS A 217 22.04 -2.78 -9.32
C HIS A 217 21.43 -2.62 -7.90
N ASN A 218 22.24 -2.35 -6.87
CA ASN A 218 21.71 -2.08 -5.53
C ASN A 218 20.80 -0.84 -5.49
N THR A 219 20.96 0.09 -6.43
CA THR A 219 20.03 1.22 -6.62
C THR A 219 18.61 0.78 -6.97
N LEU A 220 18.45 -0.37 -7.66
CA LEU A 220 17.15 -0.96 -8.00
C LEU A 220 16.65 -1.86 -6.87
N ILE A 221 17.53 -2.56 -6.15
CA ILE A 221 17.16 -3.31 -4.94
C ILE A 221 16.60 -2.37 -3.86
N ALA A 222 17.18 -1.18 -3.70
CA ALA A 222 16.70 -0.16 -2.77
C ALA A 222 15.28 0.35 -3.08
N GLN A 223 14.77 0.15 -4.30
CA GLN A 223 13.41 0.52 -4.69
C GLN A 223 12.38 -0.54 -4.28
N LEU A 224 12.79 -1.76 -3.93
CA LEU A 224 11.85 -2.84 -3.63
C LEU A 224 10.84 -2.51 -2.52
N PRO A 225 11.20 -1.83 -1.42
CA PRO A 225 10.23 -1.42 -0.39
C PRO A 225 9.11 -0.49 -0.88
N SER A 226 9.32 0.27 -1.96
CA SER A 226 8.28 1.16 -2.51
C SER A 226 7.37 0.48 -3.54
N VAL A 227 7.77 -0.67 -4.07
CA VAL A 227 7.01 -1.39 -5.12
C VAL A 227 6.46 -2.74 -4.67
N VAL A 228 7.02 -3.36 -3.62
CA VAL A 228 6.57 -4.63 -3.04
C VAL A 228 6.08 -4.41 -1.62
N SER A 229 4.83 -4.76 -1.33
CA SER A 229 4.28 -4.61 0.03
C SER A 229 5.02 -5.48 1.05
N ASN A 230 5.25 -4.93 2.25
CA ASN A 230 6.05 -5.55 3.33
C ASN A 230 7.44 -6.04 2.86
N ALA A 231 8.06 -5.28 1.96
CA ALA A 231 9.41 -5.53 1.51
C ALA A 231 10.44 -4.72 2.29
N HIS A 232 11.56 -5.36 2.58
CA HIS A 232 12.69 -4.80 3.31
C HIS A 232 13.99 -5.12 2.57
N VAL A 233 15.01 -4.31 2.78
CA VAL A 233 16.34 -4.52 2.19
C VAL A 233 17.36 -4.69 3.30
N VAL A 234 18.24 -5.68 3.17
CA VAL A 234 19.40 -5.87 4.05
C VAL A 234 20.69 -5.54 3.30
N SER A 235 21.54 -4.74 3.95
CA SER A 235 22.75 -4.23 3.31
C SER A 235 23.84 -5.29 3.16
N ALA A 236 24.62 -5.17 2.09
CA ALA A 236 25.86 -5.93 1.85
C ALA A 236 27.13 -5.14 2.21
N GLU A 237 26.98 -3.95 2.78
CA GLU A 237 28.09 -3.08 3.12
C GLU A 237 29.02 -3.73 4.17
N GLY A 238 30.33 -3.59 3.94
CA GLY A 238 31.39 -4.13 4.79
C GLY A 238 31.67 -5.63 4.60
N LEU A 239 31.02 -6.29 3.63
CA LEU A 239 31.21 -7.72 3.40
C LEU A 239 32.23 -8.01 2.30
N ASN A 240 32.98 -9.08 2.49
CA ASN A 240 34.03 -9.49 1.57
C ASN A 240 33.49 -10.38 0.44
N ILE A 241 34.22 -10.39 -0.68
CA ILE A 241 33.94 -11.19 -1.87
C ILE A 241 35.09 -12.14 -2.17
N HIS A 242 34.80 -13.33 -2.70
CA HIS A 242 35.84 -14.26 -3.16
C HIS A 242 36.05 -14.21 -4.69
N ASP A 243 35.08 -13.70 -5.44
CA ASP A 243 35.18 -13.40 -6.86
C ASP A 243 34.36 -12.14 -7.22
N GLN A 244 34.28 -11.78 -8.50
CA GLN A 244 33.61 -10.55 -8.95
C GLN A 244 32.07 -10.56 -8.81
N TYR A 245 31.46 -11.67 -8.41
CA TYR A 245 30.01 -11.88 -8.30
C TYR A 245 29.56 -12.30 -6.89
N HIS A 246 30.40 -13.03 -6.16
CA HIS A 246 29.97 -13.76 -4.96
C HIS A 246 30.71 -13.33 -3.69
N PHE A 247 29.95 -13.27 -2.60
CA PHE A 247 30.48 -13.11 -1.24
C PHE A 247 31.43 -14.27 -0.90
N ASP A 248 32.47 -13.99 -0.11
CA ASP A 248 33.26 -15.05 0.52
C ASP A 248 32.47 -15.75 1.66
N SER A 249 33.02 -16.83 2.23
CA SER A 249 32.33 -17.57 3.27
C SER A 249 31.97 -16.70 4.49
N PRO A 250 32.86 -15.85 5.04
CA PRO A 250 32.48 -14.86 6.06
C PRO A 250 31.33 -13.93 5.65
N GLY A 251 31.36 -13.37 4.44
CA GLY A 251 30.32 -12.48 3.92
C GLY A 251 28.96 -13.16 3.80
N VAL A 252 28.91 -14.39 3.29
CA VAL A 252 27.65 -15.16 3.19
C VAL A 252 27.03 -15.43 4.56
N ARG A 253 27.84 -15.77 5.57
CA ARG A 253 27.36 -15.99 6.94
C ARG A 253 26.71 -14.73 7.49
N GLU A 254 27.36 -13.60 7.28
CA GLU A 254 26.89 -12.32 7.77
C GLU A 254 25.62 -11.86 7.05
N MET A 255 25.53 -12.04 5.73
CA MET A 255 24.27 -11.83 5.01
C MET A 255 23.14 -12.69 5.60
N GLY A 256 23.40 -13.97 5.89
CA GLY A 256 22.44 -14.85 6.54
C GLY A 256 21.93 -14.30 7.88
N ARG A 257 22.83 -13.79 8.73
CA ARG A 257 22.45 -13.15 10.01
C ARG A 257 21.63 -11.87 9.80
N ARG A 258 22.02 -11.02 8.84
CA ARG A 258 21.29 -9.77 8.53
C ARG A 258 19.87 -10.06 8.06
N TYR A 259 19.68 -11.07 7.20
CA TYR A 259 18.34 -11.54 6.83
C TYR A 259 17.54 -12.02 8.04
N ALA A 260 18.15 -12.80 8.93
CA ALA A 260 17.45 -13.35 10.09
C ALA A 260 17.05 -12.27 11.08
N ASN A 261 17.96 -11.36 11.42
CA ASN A 261 17.67 -10.25 12.32
C ASN A 261 16.52 -9.39 11.79
N LYS A 262 16.54 -9.05 10.49
CA LYS A 262 15.45 -8.29 9.91
C LYS A 262 14.14 -9.07 9.87
N MET A 263 14.18 -10.39 9.70
CA MET A 263 12.98 -11.24 9.75
C MET A 263 12.40 -11.33 11.16
N LEU A 264 13.25 -11.43 12.19
CA LEU A 264 12.86 -11.50 13.60
C LEU A 264 12.13 -10.23 14.08
N GLU A 265 12.43 -9.07 13.50
CA GLU A 265 11.67 -7.83 13.74
C GLU A 265 10.22 -7.90 13.24
N LEU A 266 9.93 -8.80 12.30
CA LEU A 266 8.72 -8.76 11.47
C LEU A 266 7.80 -9.97 11.65
N VAL A 267 8.26 -11.03 12.31
CA VAL A 267 7.50 -12.28 12.45
C VAL A 267 7.39 -12.71 13.91
N ASP A 268 6.20 -13.15 14.32
CA ASP A 268 6.00 -13.79 15.62
C ASP A 268 6.71 -15.16 15.63
N THR A 269 7.72 -15.28 16.51
CA THR A 269 8.51 -16.50 16.75
C THR A 269 8.16 -17.22 18.04
N SER A 270 7.01 -16.87 18.64
CA SER A 270 6.46 -17.58 19.80
C SER A 270 5.73 -18.87 19.40
N ALA A 271 5.69 -19.84 20.32
CA ALA A 271 5.00 -21.09 20.08
C ALA A 271 3.47 -20.95 20.20
N SER A 272 2.76 -21.34 19.16
CA SER A 272 1.31 -21.49 19.14
C SER A 272 0.90 -22.80 19.82
N GLY A 273 0.35 -22.72 21.04
CA GLY A 273 -0.41 -23.79 21.67
C GLY A 273 0.40 -24.86 22.42
N GLY A 274 1.01 -24.47 23.55
CA GLY A 274 1.41 -25.38 24.61
C GLY A 274 0.96 -24.80 25.95
N ASP A 275 -0.17 -25.25 26.46
CA ASP A 275 -0.74 -24.77 27.71
C ASP A 275 0.19 -25.12 28.89
N GLY A 276 0.61 -24.07 29.60
CA GLY A 276 1.62 -24.07 30.65
C GLY A 276 1.67 -22.71 31.36
N ASP A 277 0.48 -22.24 31.75
CA ASP A 277 0.14 -21.12 32.65
C ASP A 277 1.28 -20.29 33.28
N ASN A 278 1.27 -18.98 33.01
CA ASN A 278 1.25 -17.89 34.01
C ASN A 278 1.30 -16.50 33.30
N GLY A 279 0.25 -15.69 33.23
CA GLY A 279 -1.05 -15.85 33.87
C GLY A 279 -2.12 -14.91 33.33
N SER A 280 -3.32 -15.10 33.87
CA SER A 280 -4.42 -14.13 33.85
C SER A 280 -3.90 -12.79 34.36
N GLY A 281 -3.97 -11.77 33.51
CA GLY A 281 -3.55 -10.41 33.85
C GLY A 281 -4.18 -9.40 32.93
N ALA A 282 -4.85 -8.39 33.49
CA ALA A 282 -5.43 -7.27 32.76
C ALA A 282 -4.37 -6.39 32.08
N ASN A 283 -3.12 -6.43 32.57
CA ASN A 283 -2.03 -5.62 32.03
C ASN A 283 -1.04 -6.49 31.25
N THR A 284 -0.66 -6.03 30.06
CA THR A 284 0.40 -6.64 29.25
C THR A 284 1.65 -5.77 29.35
N ILE A 285 2.79 -6.37 29.74
CA ILE A 285 4.09 -5.70 29.81
C ILE A 285 5.05 -6.45 28.90
N VAL A 286 5.67 -5.74 27.96
CA VAL A 286 6.78 -6.21 27.13
C VAL A 286 8.04 -5.51 27.60
N VAL A 287 9.13 -6.23 27.77
CA VAL A 287 10.45 -5.66 28.08
C VAL A 287 11.40 -6.05 26.96
N ARG A 288 11.96 -5.08 26.24
CA ARG A 288 12.96 -5.33 25.21
C ARG A 288 14.35 -5.17 25.79
N LEU A 289 15.12 -6.25 25.83
CA LEU A 289 16.47 -6.22 26.39
C LEU A 289 17.41 -7.27 25.78
N SER A 290 18.70 -7.07 26.01
CA SER A 290 19.78 -8.01 25.72
C SER A 290 20.80 -8.01 26.86
N GLY A 291 21.43 -9.15 27.11
CA GLY A 291 22.68 -9.27 27.85
C GLY A 291 23.88 -9.25 26.92
N VAL A 292 25.07 -9.02 27.46
CA VAL A 292 26.32 -9.03 26.70
C VAL A 292 26.77 -10.46 26.35
N VAL A 293 26.56 -11.41 27.26
CA VAL A 293 27.00 -12.81 27.14
C VAL A 293 25.86 -13.75 26.76
N GLY A 294 24.60 -13.39 27.05
CA GLY A 294 23.42 -14.19 26.74
C GLY A 294 23.00 -15.18 27.81
N ASP A 295 23.43 -14.95 29.05
CA ASP A 295 23.06 -15.76 30.22
C ASP A 295 22.73 -14.89 31.45
N GLU A 296 22.61 -13.57 31.27
CA GLU A 296 22.39 -12.59 32.32
C GLU A 296 21.01 -12.77 32.97
N ALA A 297 20.97 -12.79 34.31
CA ALA A 297 19.73 -12.98 35.04
C ALA A 297 19.01 -11.64 35.25
N VAL A 298 17.84 -11.48 34.64
CA VAL A 298 17.01 -10.27 34.72
C VAL A 298 15.67 -10.61 35.36
N ASN A 299 15.11 -9.69 36.14
CA ASN A 299 13.79 -9.82 36.74
C ASN A 299 12.94 -8.57 36.49
N LEU A 300 11.64 -8.77 36.30
CA LEU A 300 10.65 -7.70 36.24
C LEU A 300 9.89 -7.65 37.57
N GLN A 301 9.86 -6.47 38.18
CA GLN A 301 9.13 -6.20 39.40
C GLN A 301 7.99 -5.23 39.13
N VAL A 302 6.83 -5.48 39.74
CA VAL A 302 5.68 -4.56 39.74
C VAL A 302 5.23 -4.37 41.18
N GLY A 303 5.15 -3.13 41.64
CA GLY A 303 4.78 -2.80 43.02
C GLY A 303 5.73 -3.41 44.07
N GLY A 304 7.02 -3.56 43.72
CA GLY A 304 8.04 -4.18 44.57
C GLY A 304 8.01 -5.71 44.64
N THR A 305 7.19 -6.39 43.84
CA THR A 305 7.14 -7.85 43.76
C THR A 305 7.64 -8.33 42.40
N THR A 306 8.57 -9.30 42.37
CA THR A 306 9.00 -9.94 41.12
C THR A 306 7.85 -10.71 40.48
N VAL A 307 7.37 -10.23 39.34
CA VAL A 307 6.30 -10.87 38.55
C VAL A 307 6.87 -11.85 37.52
N LYS A 308 8.12 -11.65 37.09
CA LYS A 308 8.82 -12.56 36.18
C LYS A 308 10.33 -12.47 36.35
N ALA A 309 11.03 -13.57 36.02
CA ALA A 309 12.48 -13.58 35.84
C ALA A 309 12.82 -14.29 34.53
N TRP A 310 13.88 -13.83 33.87
CA TRP A 310 14.38 -14.32 32.60
C TRP A 310 15.89 -14.47 32.64
N THR A 311 16.40 -15.26 31.69
CA THR A 311 17.79 -15.24 31.28
C THR A 311 17.85 -14.47 29.96
N ALA A 312 18.63 -13.39 29.92
CA ALA A 312 18.64 -12.46 28.80
C ALA A 312 19.42 -13.00 27.60
N THR A 313 18.97 -12.54 26.43
CA THR A 313 19.58 -12.50 25.10
C THR A 313 21.08 -12.29 25.08
N SER A 314 21.89 -12.72 24.10
CA SER A 314 23.12 -11.95 23.77
C SER A 314 22.85 -10.86 22.71
N TYR A 315 21.57 -10.66 22.38
CA TYR A 315 21.02 -9.79 21.34
C TYR A 315 19.64 -9.30 21.80
N MET A 316 19.15 -8.19 21.26
CA MET A 316 17.88 -7.58 21.70
C MET A 316 16.69 -8.51 21.43
N SER A 317 15.87 -8.72 22.45
CA SER A 317 14.67 -9.56 22.37
C SER A 317 13.57 -9.04 23.26
N ASP A 318 12.33 -9.34 22.88
CA ASP A 318 11.14 -8.92 23.59
C ASP A 318 10.70 -10.01 24.57
N TYR A 319 10.56 -9.65 25.84
CA TYR A 319 10.14 -10.51 26.93
C TYR A 319 8.76 -10.07 27.42
N THR A 320 7.72 -10.82 27.07
CA THR A 320 6.32 -10.47 27.35
C THR A 320 5.76 -11.18 28.59
N ILE A 321 4.96 -10.46 29.38
CA ILE A 321 4.14 -11.01 30.46
C ILE A 321 2.75 -10.36 30.49
N LYS A 322 1.74 -11.13 30.93
CA LYS A 322 0.46 -10.61 31.41
C LYS A 322 0.38 -10.71 32.93
N THR A 323 -0.01 -9.63 33.60
CA THR A 323 -0.10 -9.55 35.06
C THR A 323 -1.25 -8.66 35.53
N ASP A 324 -1.88 -9.03 36.66
CA ASP A 324 -2.84 -8.18 37.37
C ASP A 324 -2.14 -7.25 38.41
N ALA A 325 -0.81 -7.35 38.55
CA ALA A 325 -0.05 -6.52 39.47
C ALA A 325 -0.10 -5.03 39.08
N THR A 326 -0.13 -4.16 40.08
CA THR A 326 -0.18 -2.70 39.95
C THR A 326 0.92 -2.05 40.80
N GLY A 327 1.29 -0.80 40.46
CA GLY A 327 2.38 -0.07 41.12
C GLY A 327 3.62 0.08 40.22
N GLU A 328 4.75 0.49 40.80
CA GLU A 328 5.96 0.85 40.06
C GLU A 328 6.56 -0.36 39.33
N ILE A 329 6.94 -0.18 38.07
CA ILE A 329 7.57 -1.19 37.23
C ILE A 329 9.10 -0.99 37.29
N ARG A 330 9.84 -2.05 37.60
CA ARG A 330 11.30 -2.07 37.57
C ARG A 330 11.83 -3.27 36.80
N VAL A 331 12.79 -3.02 35.91
CA VAL A 331 13.59 -4.09 35.27
C VAL A 331 14.91 -4.19 36.02
N GLY A 332 15.09 -5.27 36.78
CA GLY A 332 16.22 -5.49 37.67
C GLY A 332 17.20 -6.53 37.15
N PHE A 333 18.50 -6.25 37.29
CA PHE A 333 19.61 -7.13 36.95
C PHE A 333 20.33 -7.58 38.23
N THR A 334 20.72 -8.85 38.30
CA THR A 334 21.48 -9.39 39.45
C THR A 334 22.48 -10.43 39.00
N ASN A 335 23.65 -10.02 38.49
CA ASN A 335 24.79 -10.90 38.18
C ASN A 335 26.07 -10.12 37.76
N ASP A 336 27.02 -9.84 38.66
CA ASP A 336 28.25 -9.10 38.31
C ASP A 336 29.53 -9.97 38.31
N SER A 337 29.49 -11.13 37.65
CA SER A 337 30.76 -11.69 37.13
C SER A 337 31.32 -10.74 36.07
N GLY A 338 32.63 -10.45 36.09
CA GLY A 338 33.24 -9.23 35.55
C GLY A 338 33.06 -8.82 34.08
N ASP A 339 32.29 -9.55 33.26
CA ASP A 339 31.98 -9.19 31.86
C ASP A 339 30.46 -9.31 31.54
N ARG A 340 29.57 -9.20 32.54
CA ARG A 340 28.11 -9.35 32.35
C ARG A 340 27.37 -8.03 32.57
N ASP A 341 26.80 -7.51 31.49
CA ASP A 341 25.94 -6.32 31.50
C ASP A 341 24.63 -6.61 30.74
N VAL A 342 23.60 -5.81 31.01
CA VAL A 342 22.31 -5.87 30.32
C VAL A 342 21.99 -4.51 29.71
N GLN A 343 21.58 -4.48 28.44
CA GLN A 343 21.01 -3.33 27.76
C GLN A 343 19.49 -3.53 27.65
N VAL A 344 18.71 -2.64 28.24
CA VAL A 344 17.26 -2.56 28.12
C VAL A 344 16.95 -1.42 27.16
N ASP A 345 16.28 -1.71 26.05
CA ASP A 345 15.88 -0.74 25.03
C ASP A 345 14.64 0.03 25.53
N TYR A 346 13.52 -0.68 25.70
CA TYR A 346 12.28 -0.11 26.21
C TYR A 346 11.42 -1.13 26.94
N ILE A 347 10.37 -0.61 27.58
CA ILE A 347 9.21 -1.42 27.93
C ILE A 347 7.96 -0.93 27.19
N VAL A 348 7.02 -1.84 26.92
CA VAL A 348 5.67 -1.52 26.46
C VAL A 348 4.68 -1.94 27.53
N VAL A 349 3.89 -1.00 28.05
CA VAL A 349 2.85 -1.26 29.05
C VAL A 349 1.50 -0.96 28.43
N ASN A 350 0.68 -1.99 28.24
CA ASN A 350 -0.65 -1.88 27.62
C ASN A 350 -0.65 -1.13 26.28
N GLY A 351 0.40 -1.32 25.47
CA GLY A 351 0.57 -0.68 24.16
C GLY A 351 1.27 0.68 24.19
N VAL A 352 1.67 1.20 25.36
CA VAL A 352 2.42 2.46 25.49
C VAL A 352 3.90 2.16 25.72
N VAL A 353 4.77 2.68 24.84
CA VAL A 353 6.23 2.53 24.93
C VAL A 353 6.80 3.50 25.97
N ARG A 354 7.78 3.05 26.75
CA ARG A 354 8.58 3.84 27.70
C ARG A 354 10.05 3.47 27.47
N GLN A 355 10.83 4.42 26.95
CA GLN A 355 12.24 4.21 26.61
C GLN A 355 13.11 4.15 27.86
N ALA A 356 14.11 3.28 27.90
CA ALA A 356 14.98 3.13 29.06
C ALA A 356 15.93 4.33 29.23
N GLU A 357 16.38 4.92 28.13
CA GLU A 357 17.17 6.15 28.05
C GLU A 357 16.40 7.40 28.49
N ASP A 358 15.06 7.34 28.54
CA ASP A 358 14.23 8.43 29.07
C ASP A 358 14.00 8.31 30.59
N GLN A 359 14.48 7.23 31.24
CA GLN A 359 14.27 7.01 32.68
C GLN A 359 15.43 7.56 33.51
N ASP A 360 15.10 8.38 34.51
CA ASP A 360 16.05 8.97 35.44
C ASP A 360 16.47 8.02 36.57
N ASP A 361 15.60 7.08 36.94
CA ASP A 361 15.86 6.03 37.93
C ASP A 361 16.56 4.81 37.29
N ASN A 362 17.89 4.86 37.18
CA ASN A 362 18.72 3.72 36.83
C ASN A 362 19.80 3.47 37.91
N THR A 363 19.57 2.47 38.76
CA THR A 363 20.49 2.11 39.85
C THR A 363 21.57 1.11 39.44
N GLY A 364 21.52 0.57 38.21
CA GLY A 364 22.46 -0.44 37.72
C GLY A 364 23.47 0.06 36.70
N VAL A 365 23.36 1.29 36.20
CA VAL A 365 24.35 1.86 35.29
C VAL A 365 25.68 2.18 36.00
N TRP A 366 26.81 1.89 35.37
CA TRP A 366 28.11 2.35 35.86
C TRP A 366 28.41 3.76 35.32
N GLY A 367 28.58 4.72 36.22
CA GLY A 367 28.88 6.12 35.89
C GLY A 367 29.52 6.82 37.08
N ASN A 368 30.28 7.90 36.86
CA ASN A 368 30.95 8.64 37.95
C ASN A 368 31.76 7.74 38.90
N ASP A 369 32.51 6.78 38.35
CA ASP A 369 33.31 5.78 39.08
C ASP A 369 32.53 4.93 40.11
N SER A 370 31.21 4.76 39.93
CA SER A 370 30.37 3.92 40.82
C SER A 370 29.14 3.32 40.13
N CYS A 371 28.61 2.22 40.68
CA CYS A 371 27.32 1.65 40.26
C CYS A 371 26.15 2.54 40.72
N GLY A 372 25.19 2.81 39.83
CA GLY A 372 24.10 3.76 40.06
C GLY A 372 24.52 5.23 39.97
N GLY A 373 25.72 5.50 39.44
CA GLY A 373 26.27 6.86 39.32
C GLY A 373 25.88 7.60 38.04
N GLY A 374 24.94 7.07 37.25
CA GLY A 374 24.39 7.68 36.05
C GLY A 374 22.87 7.49 35.96
N SER A 375 22.24 8.13 34.99
CA SER A 375 20.79 8.05 34.70
C SER A 375 20.58 8.16 33.18
N TYR A 376 19.36 7.96 32.67
CA TYR A 376 19.06 8.09 31.22
C TYR A 376 19.90 7.17 30.35
N SER A 377 19.96 5.90 30.75
CA SER A 377 20.79 4.90 30.11
C SER A 377 20.04 3.60 30.01
N GLU A 378 20.12 3.00 28.82
CA GLU A 378 19.66 1.65 28.54
C GLU A 378 20.44 0.59 29.34
N TRP A 379 21.59 0.95 29.92
CA TRP A 379 22.52 -0.04 30.45
C TRP A 379 22.39 -0.30 31.96
N LEU A 380 22.49 -1.58 32.32
CA LEU A 380 22.66 -2.13 33.65
C LEU A 380 24.00 -2.88 33.70
N HIS A 381 25.06 -2.21 34.16
CA HIS A 381 26.41 -2.78 34.32
C HIS A 381 26.63 -3.46 35.68
N CYS A 382 25.79 -3.13 36.65
CA CYS A 382 25.88 -3.60 38.02
C CYS A 382 24.54 -4.13 38.49
N ASN A 383 24.57 -4.86 39.61
CA ASN A 383 23.37 -5.23 40.35
C ASN A 383 22.53 -3.96 40.65
N GLY A 384 21.33 -3.88 40.08
CA GLY A 384 20.49 -2.66 40.09
C GLY A 384 19.28 -2.80 39.19
N SER A 385 18.54 -1.72 38.97
CA SER A 385 17.33 -1.71 38.14
C SER A 385 17.07 -0.37 37.45
N ILE A 386 16.34 -0.40 36.33
CA ILE A 386 15.71 0.77 35.72
C ILE A 386 14.24 0.83 36.17
N GLY A 387 13.79 1.96 36.67
CA GLY A 387 12.40 2.24 37.02
C GLY A 387 11.65 2.89 35.86
N PHE A 388 10.44 2.42 35.57
CA PHE A 388 9.63 2.89 34.44
C PHE A 388 8.28 3.49 34.87
N GLY A 389 8.15 3.92 36.13
CA GLY A 389 6.91 4.46 36.71
C GLY A 389 5.81 3.40 36.91
N ASN A 390 4.61 3.83 37.31
CA ASN A 390 3.53 2.90 37.64
C ASN A 390 2.85 2.30 36.40
N VAL A 391 2.26 1.11 36.56
CA VAL A 391 1.46 0.43 35.50
C VAL A 391 0.36 1.32 34.91
N ASP A 392 -0.24 2.18 35.72
CA ASP A 392 -1.32 3.11 35.30
C ASP A 392 -0.81 4.42 34.68
N GLY A 393 0.51 4.62 34.59
CA GLY A 393 1.12 5.83 34.01
C GLY A 393 1.35 6.97 34.99
N SER A 394 1.06 6.81 36.29
CA SER A 394 1.42 7.80 37.33
C SER A 394 2.89 7.68 37.74
N SER A 395 3.56 8.80 38.03
CA SER A 395 4.96 8.81 38.48
C SER A 395 5.09 8.47 39.98
N SER A 396 6.08 7.64 40.33
CA SER A 396 6.43 7.27 41.70
C SER A 396 7.26 8.39 42.34
N GLY A 397 6.73 9.03 43.40
CA GLY A 397 7.44 10.09 44.11
C GLY A 397 8.46 9.56 45.13
N GLY A 398 9.71 10.04 45.07
CA GLY A 398 10.63 9.98 46.21
C GLY A 398 12.15 10.14 45.96
N GLY A 399 12.64 11.39 45.83
CA GLY A 399 13.77 11.91 46.61
C GLY A 399 15.25 11.65 46.22
N SER A 400 15.86 12.70 45.67
CA SER A 400 17.19 13.29 46.02
C SER A 400 18.41 13.04 45.11
N SER A 401 18.82 14.12 44.44
CA SER A 401 20.19 14.69 44.24
C SER A 401 21.30 13.77 43.69
N ASP A 402 22.10 14.11 42.68
CA ASP A 402 22.70 15.41 42.37
C ASP A 402 23.45 15.33 41.01
N GLY A 403 23.43 16.43 40.24
CA GLY A 403 24.55 16.91 39.41
C GLY A 403 24.89 16.29 38.05
N GLY A 404 24.76 17.10 36.97
CA GLY A 404 25.90 17.23 36.04
C GLY A 404 25.71 17.33 34.52
N SER A 405 24.85 18.24 34.03
CA SER A 405 25.00 19.15 32.86
C SER A 405 25.86 18.79 31.63
N SER A 406 25.28 18.96 30.42
CA SER A 406 25.62 20.03 29.42
C SER A 406 24.90 19.76 28.07
N GLY A 407 24.32 20.68 27.29
CA GLY A 407 24.04 22.13 27.29
C GLY A 407 23.51 22.48 25.88
N ASP A 408 22.25 22.89 25.71
CA ASP A 408 21.68 24.25 25.70
C ASP A 408 21.81 25.05 24.38
N GLY A 409 20.64 25.45 23.85
CA GLY A 409 20.46 26.39 22.74
C GLY A 409 19.17 27.22 22.90
N ASN A 410 18.98 27.89 24.04
CA ASN A 410 17.86 28.81 24.27
C ASN A 410 18.40 30.21 24.64
N THR A 411 18.07 31.25 23.86
CA THR A 411 18.74 32.58 23.95
C THR A 411 17.90 33.73 24.51
N GLY A 412 16.71 33.47 25.08
CA GLY A 412 15.96 34.49 25.81
C GLY A 412 14.58 34.00 26.23
N GLY A 413 14.05 34.49 27.35
CA GLY A 413 12.74 34.10 27.87
C GLY A 413 12.66 34.03 29.40
N THR A 414 11.51 33.62 29.93
CA THR A 414 11.29 33.43 31.37
C THR A 414 12.30 32.42 31.94
N PRO A 415 13.12 32.78 32.95
CA PRO A 415 14.13 31.88 33.50
C PRO A 415 13.53 30.56 33.97
N GLY A 416 14.19 29.45 33.64
CA GLY A 416 13.74 28.10 34.02
C GLY A 416 12.58 27.56 33.18
N VAL A 417 12.24 28.20 32.06
CA VAL A 417 11.32 27.63 31.05
C VAL A 417 12.14 27.13 29.86
N SER A 418 11.91 25.88 29.45
CA SER A 418 12.48 25.30 28.23
C SER A 418 11.44 25.28 27.11
N ALA A 419 11.90 25.39 25.87
CA ALA A 419 11.05 25.30 24.70
C ALA A 419 11.74 24.55 23.56
N ASN A 420 10.96 23.78 22.80
CA ASN A 420 11.39 23.09 21.58
C ASN A 420 10.27 23.11 20.53
N ILE A 421 10.64 23.00 19.25
CA ILE A 421 9.68 22.82 18.16
C ILE A 421 9.74 21.37 17.68
N GLU A 422 8.60 20.71 17.74
CA GLU A 422 8.38 19.40 17.15
C GLU A 422 7.81 19.59 15.74
N ILE A 423 8.61 19.29 14.72
CA ILE A 423 8.19 19.45 13.32
C ILE A 423 7.28 18.29 12.93
N GLY A 424 6.02 18.61 12.60
CA GLY A 424 5.01 17.63 12.21
C GLY A 424 4.86 17.48 10.70
N ASN A 425 5.16 18.53 9.94
CA ASN A 425 5.11 18.51 8.48
C ASN A 425 6.19 19.42 7.90
N ASP A 426 7.12 18.85 7.14
CA ASP A 426 8.26 19.54 6.53
C ASP A 426 8.26 19.32 5.01
N TRP A 427 8.26 20.40 4.24
CA TRP A 427 8.22 20.37 2.78
C TRP A 427 9.47 20.98 2.15
N GLY A 428 10.57 21.06 2.90
CA GLY A 428 11.87 21.52 2.41
C GLY A 428 12.00 23.05 2.44
N GLU A 429 11.15 23.77 1.72
CA GLU A 429 11.14 25.25 1.69
C GLU A 429 10.46 25.87 2.93
N GLY A 430 9.83 25.06 3.78
CA GLY A 430 9.18 25.46 5.02
C GLY A 430 8.68 24.27 5.82
N TYR A 431 8.15 24.53 7.02
CA TYR A 431 7.56 23.51 7.87
C TYR A 431 6.46 24.06 8.78
N CYS A 432 5.58 23.18 9.26
CA CYS A 432 4.69 23.46 10.38
C CYS A 432 5.03 22.51 11.54
N GLY A 433 4.97 23.04 12.77
CA GLY A 433 5.33 22.30 13.97
C GLY A 433 4.58 22.79 15.20
N THR A 434 4.77 22.03 16.28
CA THR A 434 4.22 22.31 17.60
C THR A 434 5.33 22.87 18.50
N LEU A 435 5.10 24.03 19.09
CA LEU A 435 5.96 24.58 20.12
C LEU A 435 5.60 23.96 21.46
N VAL A 436 6.54 23.21 22.02
CA VAL A 436 6.43 22.55 23.33
C VAL A 436 7.19 23.37 24.35
N VAL A 437 6.49 23.91 25.36
CA VAL A 437 7.05 24.77 26.40
C VAL A 437 6.88 24.13 27.77
N THR A 438 7.96 24.00 28.53
CA THR A 438 7.94 23.36 29.86
C THR A 438 8.48 24.28 30.94
N ASN A 439 7.74 24.40 32.04
CA ASN A 439 8.21 25.12 33.22
C ASN A 439 9.04 24.21 34.13
N ASN A 440 10.36 24.39 34.14
CA ASN A 440 11.29 23.64 34.99
C ASN A 440 11.54 24.30 36.36
N ASN A 441 10.83 25.39 36.69
CA ASN A 441 10.91 26.01 38.00
C ASN A 441 10.04 25.29 39.02
N SER A 442 10.38 25.44 40.29
CA SER A 442 9.58 24.95 41.42
C SER A 442 8.36 25.83 41.76
N SER A 443 8.09 26.88 40.98
CA SER A 443 6.94 27.77 41.13
C SER A 443 6.24 28.00 39.79
N ALA A 444 4.94 28.30 39.81
CA ALA A 444 4.21 28.65 38.60
C ALA A 444 4.83 29.88 37.94
N VAL A 445 4.97 29.85 36.61
CA VAL A 445 5.57 30.95 35.84
C VAL A 445 4.64 31.38 34.72
N THR A 446 4.58 32.69 34.49
CA THR A 446 4.07 33.21 33.22
C THR A 446 5.18 33.04 32.18
N TRP A 447 4.94 32.26 31.14
CA TRP A 447 6.00 31.84 30.23
C TRP A 447 6.09 32.73 28.99
N GLU A 448 7.33 33.02 28.60
CA GLU A 448 7.75 33.61 27.35
C GLU A 448 9.06 32.93 26.94
N VAL A 449 9.23 32.59 25.67
CA VAL A 449 10.43 31.92 25.14
C VAL A 449 10.84 32.56 23.82
N SER A 450 12.15 32.63 23.57
CA SER A 450 12.74 33.14 22.34
C SER A 450 13.57 32.07 21.65
N LEU A 451 13.18 31.72 20.42
CA LEU A 451 13.77 30.66 19.61
C LEU A 451 14.48 31.27 18.40
N GLN A 452 15.60 30.67 18.00
CA GLN A 452 16.18 30.95 16.69
C GLN A 452 15.47 30.10 15.64
N MET A 453 14.98 30.77 14.61
CA MET A 453 14.29 30.19 13.47
C MET A 453 15.23 30.17 12.26
N ASP A 454 15.05 29.23 11.36
CA ASP A 454 15.71 29.17 10.05
C ASP A 454 14.87 29.85 8.94
N GLY A 455 13.81 30.55 9.33
CA GLY A 455 12.81 31.10 8.42
C GLY A 455 11.90 32.17 9.02
N ASP A 456 11.07 32.75 8.17
CA ASP A 456 10.01 33.68 8.56
C ASP A 456 8.76 32.91 9.01
N VAL A 457 8.28 33.19 10.21
CA VAL A 457 7.03 32.64 10.75
C VAL A 457 5.86 33.34 10.06
N ASN A 458 5.10 32.60 9.26
CA ASN A 458 3.98 33.15 8.50
C ASN A 458 2.63 33.02 9.25
N SER A 459 2.55 32.08 10.20
CA SER A 459 1.37 31.84 11.02
C SER A 459 1.75 31.16 12.33
N LEU A 460 1.09 31.55 13.42
CA LEU A 460 1.22 30.93 14.75
C LEU A 460 -0.11 31.12 15.49
N TRP A 461 -0.59 30.06 16.13
CA TRP A 461 -1.86 30.03 16.86
C TRP A 461 -1.66 29.55 18.31
N ASN A 462 -2.63 29.85 19.17
CA ASN A 462 -2.61 29.56 20.61
C ASN A 462 -1.44 30.17 21.41
N GLY A 463 -0.67 31.09 20.80
CA GLY A 463 0.34 31.91 21.46
C GLY A 463 0.34 33.36 20.93
N THR A 464 0.85 34.28 21.74
CA THR A 464 1.16 35.65 21.33
C THR A 464 2.61 35.71 20.89
N TRP A 465 2.88 36.24 19.70
CA TRP A 465 4.22 36.17 19.12
C TRP A 465 4.67 37.46 18.43
N SER A 466 5.98 37.61 18.33
CA SER A 466 6.64 38.61 17.50
C SER A 466 7.97 38.06 16.99
N GLN A 467 8.36 38.42 15.78
CA GLN A 467 9.63 38.01 15.19
C GLN A 467 10.48 39.23 14.82
N SER A 468 11.76 39.19 15.16
CA SER A 468 12.76 40.19 14.76
C SER A 468 13.97 39.49 14.15
N GLY A 469 14.13 39.61 12.83
CA GLY A 469 15.05 38.77 12.08
C GLY A 469 14.69 37.29 12.26
N LEU A 470 15.68 36.44 12.52
CA LEU A 470 15.47 35.02 12.75
C LEU A 470 15.08 34.68 14.20
N THR A 471 14.94 35.65 15.09
CA THR A 471 14.54 35.38 16.48
C THR A 471 13.03 35.54 16.66
N LEU A 472 12.35 34.43 16.97
CA LEU A 472 10.94 34.38 17.30
C LEU A 472 10.74 34.41 18.81
N THR A 473 9.98 35.38 19.32
CA THR A 473 9.53 35.40 20.73
C THR A 473 8.06 35.02 20.80
N VAL A 474 7.73 34.03 21.65
CA VAL A 474 6.38 33.51 21.87
C VAL A 474 6.04 33.48 23.36
N SER A 475 4.83 33.90 23.71
CA SER A 475 4.23 33.79 25.05
C SER A 475 2.81 33.21 24.96
N GLY A 476 2.23 32.76 26.08
CA GLY A 476 0.89 32.18 26.06
C GLY A 476 -0.22 33.17 25.66
N ALA A 477 -1.31 32.66 25.09
CA ALA A 477 -2.49 33.39 24.62
C ALA A 477 -3.53 33.72 25.73
N GLY A 478 -3.06 33.89 26.98
CA GLY A 478 -3.86 34.31 28.14
C GLY A 478 -4.64 33.22 28.88
N TRP A 479 -4.94 32.09 28.24
CA TRP A 479 -5.53 30.91 28.91
C TRP A 479 -4.49 29.83 29.23
N ASN A 480 -3.37 29.84 28.50
CA ASN A 480 -2.19 29.00 28.71
C ASN A 480 -0.96 29.80 29.14
N ASP A 481 -1.10 31.08 29.51
CA ASP A 481 0.01 31.98 29.83
C ASP A 481 0.77 31.60 31.11
N VAL A 482 0.16 30.87 32.04
CA VAL A 482 0.78 30.40 33.28
C VAL A 482 0.96 28.88 33.28
N LEU A 483 2.20 28.42 33.39
CA LEU A 483 2.55 27.00 33.58
C LEU A 483 2.88 26.73 35.04
N GLN A 484 2.28 25.69 35.60
CA GLN A 484 2.63 25.16 36.92
C GLN A 484 4.01 24.49 36.90
N PRO A 485 4.66 24.27 38.06
CA PRO A 485 5.93 23.54 38.13
C PRO A 485 5.86 22.18 37.43
N GLY A 486 6.79 21.92 36.51
CA GLY A 486 6.86 20.69 35.71
C GLY A 486 5.77 20.56 34.64
N GLN A 487 4.91 21.57 34.46
CA GLN A 487 3.86 21.53 33.45
C GLN A 487 4.43 21.87 32.06
N THR A 488 4.02 21.08 31.08
CA THR A 488 4.31 21.28 29.65
C THR A 488 3.04 21.73 28.91
N ASP A 489 3.19 22.73 28.04
CA ASP A 489 2.17 23.14 27.07
C ASP A 489 2.65 22.87 25.65
N SER A 490 1.85 22.10 24.91
CA SER A 490 2.05 21.74 23.51
C SER A 490 0.87 22.20 22.64
N SER A 491 0.08 23.16 23.11
CA SER A 491 -1.08 23.68 22.38
C SER A 491 -0.73 24.72 21.31
N VAL A 492 0.50 25.24 21.32
CA VAL A 492 0.97 26.30 20.42
C VAL A 492 1.51 25.67 19.14
N GLY A 493 0.96 26.07 17.99
CA GLY A 493 1.45 25.62 16.69
C GLY A 493 1.88 26.79 15.83
N LEU A 494 2.85 26.53 14.94
CA LEU A 494 3.42 27.54 14.03
C LEU A 494 3.76 26.94 12.67
N CYS A 495 3.82 27.79 11.66
CA CYS A 495 4.38 27.48 10.34
C CYS A 495 5.43 28.51 9.93
N VAL A 496 6.50 28.02 9.31
CA VAL A 496 7.73 28.73 8.99
C VAL A 496 8.08 28.53 7.53
N ASN A 497 8.42 29.60 6.82
CA ASN A 497 9.01 29.54 5.49
C ASN A 497 10.51 29.79 5.62
N ARG A 498 11.35 28.82 5.24
CA ARG A 498 12.81 28.92 5.37
C ARG A 498 13.34 30.03 4.46
N VAL A 499 14.32 30.78 4.95
CA VAL A 499 14.98 31.78 4.12
C VAL A 499 16.08 31.07 3.34
N ASP A 500 16.02 31.10 2.00
CA ASP A 500 17.09 30.54 1.16
C ASP A 500 18.44 31.12 1.57
N GLY A 501 19.38 30.23 1.90
CA GLY A 501 20.76 30.57 2.23
C GLY A 501 21.52 31.16 1.04
N GLY A 502 21.19 32.40 0.67
CA GLY A 502 22.05 33.26 -0.11
C GLY A 502 23.31 33.55 0.71
N GLY A 503 24.43 32.98 0.28
CA GLY A 503 25.74 33.31 0.81
C GLY A 503 26.02 34.80 0.64
N ASP A 504 26.10 35.49 1.78
CA ASP A 504 26.60 36.85 1.85
C ASP A 504 28.09 36.82 1.53
N ASN A 505 28.48 37.45 0.42
CA ASN A 505 29.83 37.95 0.22
C ASN A 505 29.70 39.39 -0.27
N GLY A 506 29.52 40.29 0.68
CA GLY A 506 29.43 41.72 0.45
C GLY A 506 30.73 42.30 -0.14
N GLY A 507 30.56 43.00 -1.27
CA GLY A 507 31.21 44.27 -1.60
C GLY A 507 32.65 44.23 -2.12
N ASP A 508 32.85 44.60 -3.39
CA ASP A 508 33.42 45.92 -3.71
C ASP A 508 33.25 46.28 -5.20
N ASN A 509 33.30 47.58 -5.46
CA ASN A 509 33.17 48.29 -6.74
C ASN A 509 34.00 47.74 -7.91
N GLY A 510 33.44 47.84 -9.12
CA GLY A 510 34.25 47.93 -10.35
C GLY A 510 33.45 47.66 -11.61
N GLY A 511 33.13 48.70 -12.37
CA GLY A 511 32.32 48.62 -13.59
C GLY A 511 33.03 47.98 -14.79
N GLY A 512 32.32 47.95 -15.93
CA GLY A 512 32.91 47.70 -17.24
C GLY A 512 32.03 46.88 -18.17
N ASP A 513 31.34 47.62 -19.05
CA ASP A 513 31.13 47.38 -20.48
C ASP A 513 31.31 45.99 -21.12
N ASN A 514 30.34 45.71 -22.01
CA ASN A 514 30.44 45.09 -23.34
C ASN A 514 31.05 43.69 -23.54
N GLY A 515 30.25 42.86 -24.21
CA GLY A 515 30.71 42.23 -25.46
C GLY A 515 30.62 40.70 -25.51
N GLY A 516 29.73 40.22 -26.37
CA GLY A 516 30.14 39.47 -27.56
C GLY A 516 30.61 38.02 -27.43
N ASP A 517 29.81 37.16 -28.07
CA ASP A 517 30.22 36.27 -29.16
C ASP A 517 30.74 34.85 -28.85
N ASN A 518 29.93 33.90 -29.34
CA ASN A 518 30.24 32.71 -30.16
C ASN A 518 31.41 31.75 -29.86
N GLY A 519 31.05 30.47 -29.95
CA GLY A 519 31.91 29.33 -30.32
C GLY A 519 31.45 28.08 -29.56
N GLY A 520 30.70 27.13 -30.12
CA GLY A 520 30.90 26.46 -31.40
C GLY A 520 31.81 25.24 -31.19
N GLY A 521 31.23 24.04 -31.18
CA GLY A 521 31.97 22.81 -30.89
C GLY A 521 31.13 21.55 -31.03
N ASP A 522 30.60 21.36 -32.23
CA ASP A 522 29.94 20.16 -32.73
C ASP A 522 30.92 18.97 -32.75
N ASN A 523 30.46 17.78 -32.35
CA ASN A 523 31.03 16.49 -32.78
C ASN A 523 29.97 15.40 -32.60
N GLY A 524 29.17 15.25 -33.66
CA GLY A 524 28.19 14.18 -33.79
C GLY A 524 28.79 12.82 -34.11
N GLY A 525 27.87 11.85 -34.10
CA GLY A 525 28.01 10.54 -34.73
C GLY A 525 27.72 9.38 -33.79
N ASP A 526 26.47 8.92 -33.69
CA ASP A 526 26.04 7.78 -34.52
C ASP A 526 24.52 7.62 -34.54
N ASN A 527 24.05 7.03 -35.64
CA ASN A 527 22.68 6.90 -36.12
C ASN A 527 21.97 5.69 -35.49
N GLY A 528 20.75 5.88 -34.99
CA GLY A 528 19.85 4.78 -34.63
C GLY A 528 18.57 5.31 -34.02
N GLY A 529 17.50 5.39 -34.82
CA GLY A 529 16.21 5.99 -34.46
C GLY A 529 15.66 5.48 -33.13
N GLY A 530 15.73 6.32 -32.10
CA GLY A 530 14.97 6.16 -30.87
C GLY A 530 13.53 6.57 -31.17
N GLY A 531 12.64 5.59 -31.30
CA GLY A 531 11.22 5.85 -31.36
C GLY A 531 10.80 6.49 -30.04
N TYR A 532 10.23 7.69 -30.12
CA TYR A 532 9.41 8.19 -29.02
C TYR A 532 8.24 7.21 -28.85
N GLU A 533 8.17 6.55 -27.69
CA GLU A 533 7.03 5.72 -27.33
C GLU A 533 5.90 6.63 -26.84
N VAL A 534 4.78 6.59 -27.55
CA VAL A 534 3.57 7.31 -27.18
C VAL A 534 3.09 6.83 -25.80
N PRO A 535 2.81 7.74 -24.84
CA PRO A 535 2.34 7.38 -23.52
C PRO A 535 1.10 6.48 -23.57
N ALA A 536 1.00 5.50 -22.66
CA ALA A 536 -0.13 4.56 -22.61
C ALA A 536 -1.49 5.25 -22.37
N ASN A 537 -1.48 6.45 -21.79
CA ASN A 537 -2.62 7.33 -21.55
C ASN A 537 -2.68 8.51 -22.55
N ASN A 538 -2.41 8.26 -23.84
CA ASN A 538 -2.42 9.32 -24.84
C ASN A 538 -3.81 9.93 -25.05
N PHE A 539 -3.97 11.19 -24.66
CA PHE A 539 -5.20 11.98 -24.86
C PHE A 539 -5.42 12.41 -26.32
N ALA A 540 -4.39 12.29 -27.18
CA ALA A 540 -4.46 12.71 -28.58
C ALA A 540 -5.10 11.66 -29.50
N VAL A 541 -6.44 11.65 -29.56
CA VAL A 541 -7.19 10.82 -30.51
C VAL A 541 -6.99 11.33 -31.94
N ASN A 542 -6.60 10.45 -32.86
CA ASN A 542 -6.24 10.77 -34.26
C ASN A 542 -5.00 11.67 -34.39
N GLY A 543 -4.04 11.53 -33.46
CA GLY A 543 -2.73 12.19 -33.54
C GLY A 543 -1.88 11.83 -34.76
N GLY A 544 -2.13 10.68 -35.41
CA GLY A 544 -1.44 10.28 -36.66
C GLY A 544 -2.18 10.65 -37.95
N VAL A 545 -3.28 11.42 -37.89
CA VAL A 545 -4.02 11.91 -39.08
C VAL A 545 -4.63 10.78 -39.96
N GLU A 546 -4.71 9.57 -39.44
CA GLU A 546 -5.20 8.40 -40.19
C GLU A 546 -6.69 8.53 -40.54
N ASP A 547 -7.48 9.07 -39.62
CA ASP A 547 -8.93 9.26 -39.74
C ASP A 547 -9.31 10.69 -40.16
N GLY A 548 -8.54 11.25 -41.10
CA GLY A 548 -8.76 12.61 -41.59
C GLY A 548 -8.13 13.68 -40.69
N LEU A 549 -8.58 14.92 -40.85
CA LEU A 549 -8.15 16.06 -40.00
C LEU A 549 -9.02 16.21 -38.74
N SER A 550 -9.66 15.13 -38.28
CA SER A 550 -10.43 15.14 -37.04
C SER A 550 -9.51 15.54 -35.87
N ASN A 551 -9.92 16.53 -35.06
CA ASN A 551 -9.15 17.21 -34.00
C ASN A 551 -8.00 18.13 -34.47
N TRP A 552 -7.68 18.12 -35.75
CA TRP A 552 -6.71 19.01 -36.37
C TRP A 552 -7.37 20.28 -36.89
N GLY A 553 -6.71 21.40 -36.69
CA GLY A 553 -7.17 22.71 -37.15
C GLY A 553 -6.01 23.64 -37.46
N THR A 554 -6.33 24.91 -37.66
CA THR A 554 -5.30 25.94 -37.84
C THR A 554 -5.78 27.25 -37.23
N THR A 555 -4.84 28.05 -36.69
CA THR A 555 -5.14 29.42 -36.27
C THR A 555 -5.37 30.33 -37.49
N ALA A 556 -4.60 30.12 -38.58
CA ALA A 556 -4.83 30.72 -39.89
C ALA A 556 -3.93 30.06 -40.96
N GLY A 557 -4.36 30.08 -42.22
CA GLY A 557 -3.71 29.40 -43.33
C GLY A 557 -4.62 28.31 -43.93
N THR A 558 -4.06 27.46 -44.78
CA THR A 558 -4.77 26.33 -45.39
C THR A 558 -4.20 25.02 -44.87
N LEU A 559 -4.99 24.29 -44.08
CA LEU A 559 -4.68 22.95 -43.58
C LEU A 559 -5.23 21.88 -44.52
N THR A 560 -4.41 20.90 -44.86
CA THR A 560 -4.79 19.74 -45.68
C THR A 560 -4.22 18.46 -45.11
N ARG A 561 -4.94 17.35 -45.26
CA ARG A 561 -4.37 16.01 -45.05
C ARG A 561 -3.52 15.68 -46.27
N SER A 562 -2.23 15.43 -46.06
CA SER A 562 -1.27 15.15 -47.13
C SER A 562 -0.79 13.71 -47.05
N THR A 563 -0.62 13.07 -48.21
CA THR A 563 0.06 11.78 -48.34
C THR A 563 1.46 11.93 -48.94
N ALA A 564 1.87 13.17 -49.23
CA ALA A 564 3.13 13.49 -49.91
C ALA A 564 4.36 13.25 -49.01
N ASP A 565 4.22 13.48 -47.71
CA ASP A 565 5.21 13.18 -46.67
C ASP A 565 4.47 12.83 -45.38
N LYS A 566 5.04 11.94 -44.56
CA LYS A 566 4.48 11.46 -43.30
C LYS A 566 5.58 10.85 -42.43
N HIS A 567 5.42 10.91 -41.12
CA HIS A 567 6.35 10.31 -40.18
C HIS A 567 6.01 8.83 -39.99
N SER A 568 4.73 8.55 -39.72
CA SER A 568 4.21 7.19 -39.62
C SER A 568 2.92 7.04 -40.45
N GLY A 569 2.26 5.89 -40.38
CA GLY A 569 0.93 5.69 -40.98
C GLY A 569 0.82 5.94 -42.49
N SER A 570 -0.31 6.52 -42.89
CA SER A 570 -0.71 6.77 -44.29
C SER A 570 -0.72 8.24 -44.69
N ALA A 571 -0.74 9.18 -43.74
CA ALA A 571 -0.79 10.62 -44.03
C ALA A 571 -0.23 11.50 -42.90
N SER A 572 -0.09 12.80 -43.17
CA SER A 572 0.22 13.83 -42.17
C SER A 572 -0.66 15.07 -42.37
N ALA A 573 -0.62 16.00 -41.42
CA ALA A 573 -1.28 17.30 -41.52
C ALA A 573 -0.31 18.32 -42.13
N TYR A 574 -0.73 19.02 -43.17
CA TYR A 574 0.12 19.96 -43.92
C TYR A 574 -0.49 21.35 -43.97
N ILE A 575 0.27 22.37 -43.56
CA ILE A 575 -0.15 23.77 -43.59
C ILE A 575 0.58 24.58 -44.65
N THR A 576 -0.17 25.44 -45.35
CA THR A 576 0.34 26.42 -46.32
C THR A 576 -0.34 27.77 -46.15
N GLY A 577 0.20 28.81 -46.78
CA GLY A 577 -0.44 30.14 -46.81
C GLY A 577 -0.47 30.83 -45.44
N ARG A 578 0.50 30.53 -44.57
CA ARG A 578 0.76 31.31 -43.35
C ARG A 578 1.23 32.72 -43.76
N THR A 579 0.88 33.72 -42.95
CA THR A 579 1.24 35.13 -43.19
C THR A 579 1.75 35.86 -41.95
N SER A 580 1.84 35.17 -40.80
CA SER A 580 2.30 35.68 -39.50
C SER A 580 2.85 34.52 -38.67
N GLY A 581 3.74 34.81 -37.72
CA GLY A 581 4.44 33.78 -36.95
C GLY A 581 3.53 32.92 -36.07
N TRP A 582 2.47 33.52 -35.53
CA TRP A 582 1.45 32.87 -34.70
C TRP A 582 0.41 32.05 -35.50
N HIS A 583 0.47 32.12 -36.84
CA HIS A 583 -0.33 31.22 -37.67
C HIS A 583 0.27 29.81 -37.53
N GLY A 584 -0.54 28.78 -37.31
CA GLY A 584 -0.02 27.44 -37.04
C GLY A 584 -1.06 26.34 -37.15
N ILE A 585 -0.61 25.10 -37.04
CA ILE A 585 -1.48 23.91 -36.96
C ILE A 585 -1.90 23.74 -35.51
N THR A 586 -3.18 23.51 -35.26
CA THR A 586 -3.72 23.29 -33.92
C THR A 586 -4.16 21.86 -33.72
N PHE A 587 -4.04 21.35 -32.50
CA PHE A 587 -4.60 20.06 -32.09
C PHE A 587 -5.47 20.22 -30.85
N ASN A 588 -6.70 19.70 -30.89
CA ASN A 588 -7.66 19.77 -29.78
C ASN A 588 -7.78 18.42 -29.08
N VAL A 589 -7.39 18.38 -27.79
CA VAL A 589 -7.49 17.19 -26.92
C VAL A 589 -8.70 17.24 -25.97
N GLY A 590 -9.60 18.21 -26.14
CA GLY A 590 -10.71 18.45 -25.23
C GLY A 590 -10.26 19.25 -24.00
N LYS A 591 -10.53 18.75 -22.80
CA LYS A 591 -10.18 19.41 -21.54
C LYS A 591 -9.00 18.72 -20.89
N LEU A 592 -8.08 19.50 -20.34
CA LEU A 592 -7.03 19.01 -19.45
C LEU A 592 -7.41 19.34 -18.01
N THR A 593 -7.16 18.41 -17.10
CA THR A 593 -7.38 18.54 -15.65
C THR A 593 -6.42 19.55 -15.04
N ASN A 594 -6.95 20.47 -14.22
CA ASN A 594 -6.18 21.47 -13.51
C ASN A 594 -5.31 20.85 -12.40
N GLY A 595 -4.05 21.26 -12.31
CA GLY A 595 -3.04 20.72 -11.40
C GLY A 595 -2.15 19.64 -12.01
N ASN A 596 -2.55 19.07 -13.15
CA ASN A 596 -1.87 17.95 -13.78
C ASN A 596 -0.75 18.42 -14.73
N GLN A 597 0.32 17.61 -14.81
CA GLN A 597 1.41 17.80 -15.76
C GLN A 597 1.32 16.78 -16.92
N TYR A 598 1.46 17.23 -18.16
CA TYR A 598 1.31 16.44 -19.38
C TYR A 598 2.60 16.45 -20.20
N ASP A 599 3.13 15.29 -20.60
CA ASP A 599 4.13 15.13 -21.66
C ASP A 599 3.45 15.31 -23.02
N VAL A 600 3.83 16.35 -23.75
CA VAL A 600 3.25 16.73 -25.05
C VAL A 600 4.32 16.57 -26.10
N ALA A 601 4.03 15.82 -27.17
CA ALA A 601 4.97 15.63 -28.27
C ALA A 601 4.30 15.68 -29.66
N VAL A 602 5.08 16.07 -30.67
CA VAL A 602 4.67 16.07 -32.08
C VAL A 602 5.88 16.02 -33.00
N TRP A 603 5.76 15.29 -34.11
CA TRP A 603 6.77 15.29 -35.16
C TRP A 603 6.48 16.37 -36.19
N VAL A 604 7.51 17.13 -36.59
CA VAL A 604 7.41 18.21 -37.58
C VAL A 604 8.46 18.05 -38.68
N LYS A 605 8.10 18.39 -39.92
CA LYS A 605 9.03 18.45 -41.05
C LYS A 605 8.67 19.58 -41.99
N LEU A 606 9.66 20.37 -42.44
CA LEU A 606 9.39 21.50 -43.32
C LEU A 606 9.07 21.05 -44.75
N ALA A 607 8.32 21.88 -45.49
CA ALA A 607 8.04 21.64 -46.90
C ALA A 607 9.34 21.60 -47.72
N PRO A 608 9.41 20.77 -48.79
CA PRO A 608 10.59 20.70 -49.65
C PRO A 608 11.04 22.08 -50.14
N GLY A 609 12.33 22.38 -49.96
CA GLY A 609 12.94 23.66 -50.39
C GLY A 609 12.85 24.79 -49.37
N SER A 610 12.25 24.58 -48.20
CA SER A 610 12.36 25.51 -47.07
C SER A 610 13.74 25.47 -46.43
N ALA A 611 14.22 26.63 -46.00
CA ALA A 611 15.39 26.72 -45.11
C ALA A 611 15.02 26.24 -43.71
N ASP A 612 16.00 25.75 -42.97
CA ASP A 612 15.81 25.29 -41.59
C ASP A 612 15.33 26.46 -40.71
N VAL A 613 14.27 26.23 -39.94
CA VAL A 613 13.69 27.24 -39.06
C VAL A 613 13.32 26.64 -37.70
N PRO A 614 13.33 27.44 -36.62
CA PRO A 614 12.76 27.04 -35.35
C PRO A 614 11.25 26.79 -35.47
N MET A 615 10.81 25.65 -34.98
CA MET A 615 9.41 25.30 -34.77
C MET A 615 9.13 25.28 -33.26
N ILE A 616 7.95 25.77 -32.87
CA ILE A 616 7.53 25.98 -31.49
C ILE A 616 6.25 25.17 -31.26
N LEU A 617 6.17 24.49 -30.13
CA LEU A 617 4.97 23.84 -29.61
C LEU A 617 4.43 24.67 -28.43
N THR A 618 3.18 25.10 -28.53
CA THR A 618 2.55 26.06 -27.59
C THR A 618 1.22 25.50 -27.07
N ALA A 619 0.96 25.60 -25.77
CA ALA A 619 -0.37 25.40 -25.18
C ALA A 619 -1.14 26.72 -25.17
N LYS A 620 -2.42 26.67 -25.58
CA LYS A 620 -3.38 27.78 -25.45
C LYS A 620 -4.44 27.45 -24.40
N ARG A 621 -4.63 28.35 -23.45
CA ARG A 621 -5.77 28.41 -22.51
C ARG A 621 -6.88 29.33 -23.06
N GLN A 622 -8.09 29.18 -22.53
CA GLN A 622 -9.22 30.05 -22.89
C GLN A 622 -8.93 31.49 -22.50
N ASP A 623 -9.48 32.44 -23.25
CA ASP A 623 -9.37 33.85 -22.92
C ASP A 623 -10.12 34.12 -21.61
N ASP A 624 -9.49 34.78 -20.65
CA ASP A 624 -10.14 35.15 -19.39
C ASP A 624 -10.51 36.64 -19.37
N SER A 625 -10.89 37.16 -18.20
CA SER A 625 -11.32 38.57 -18.06
C SER A 625 -10.14 39.55 -17.98
N ASP A 626 -8.93 39.04 -17.78
CA ASP A 626 -7.72 39.83 -17.88
C ASP A 626 -7.43 40.13 -19.38
N SER A 627 -6.72 41.22 -19.65
CA SER A 627 -6.45 41.66 -21.03
C SER A 627 -5.02 41.31 -21.46
N SER A 628 -4.41 40.31 -20.83
CA SER A 628 -2.98 40.05 -20.88
C SER A 628 -2.66 38.64 -21.38
N THR A 629 -1.98 38.58 -22.52
CA THR A 629 -1.78 37.32 -23.25
C THR A 629 -0.79 36.35 -22.63
N TYR A 630 -0.08 36.73 -21.56
CA TYR A 630 0.96 35.90 -20.95
C TYR A 630 0.38 34.72 -20.16
N ASN A 631 -0.87 34.82 -19.69
CA ASN A 631 -1.55 33.73 -19.02
C ASN A 631 -2.22 32.77 -20.01
N GLU A 632 -2.37 33.15 -21.27
CA GLU A 632 -3.17 32.41 -22.24
C GLU A 632 -2.32 31.50 -23.14
N TYR A 633 -1.03 31.78 -23.29
CA TYR A 633 -0.11 31.04 -24.17
C TYR A 633 1.15 30.61 -23.41
N GLU A 634 1.51 29.33 -23.51
CA GLU A 634 2.70 28.76 -22.86
C GLU A 634 3.53 27.96 -23.87
N HIS A 635 4.79 28.33 -24.06
CA HIS A 635 5.72 27.59 -24.93
C HIS A 635 6.23 26.34 -24.21
N ILE A 636 5.99 25.18 -24.83
CA ILE A 636 6.33 23.86 -24.29
C ILE A 636 7.71 23.42 -24.79
N ALA A 637 7.94 23.55 -26.10
CA ALA A 637 9.16 23.06 -26.73
C ALA A 637 9.50 23.85 -27.99
N THR A 638 10.81 23.94 -28.28
CA THR A 638 11.32 24.54 -29.52
C THR A 638 12.43 23.67 -30.09
N ALA A 639 12.40 23.40 -31.40
CA ALA A 639 13.48 22.74 -32.10
C ALA A 639 13.64 23.27 -33.53
N THR A 640 14.87 23.24 -34.06
CA THR A 640 15.12 23.57 -35.47
C THR A 640 14.67 22.41 -36.36
N ALA A 641 13.64 22.64 -37.17
CA ALA A 641 13.16 21.68 -38.15
C ALA A 641 13.80 21.93 -39.52
N SER A 642 13.90 20.87 -40.32
CA SER A 642 14.42 20.93 -41.70
C SER A 642 13.44 20.31 -42.68
N ALA A 643 13.67 20.50 -43.98
CA ALA A 643 12.93 19.79 -45.02
C ALA A 643 13.43 18.34 -45.24
N SER A 644 14.54 17.94 -44.60
CA SER A 644 15.25 16.69 -44.88
C SER A 644 14.85 15.53 -43.97
N GLN A 645 14.44 15.82 -42.74
CA GLN A 645 14.13 14.83 -41.71
C GLN A 645 12.97 15.32 -40.83
N TRP A 646 12.27 14.37 -40.23
CA TRP A 646 11.29 14.64 -39.18
C TRP A 646 12.01 14.98 -37.88
N THR A 647 11.56 16.05 -37.22
CA THR A 647 12.10 16.56 -35.96
C THR A 647 11.03 16.44 -34.89
N LEU A 648 11.37 15.89 -33.72
CA LEU A 648 10.47 15.83 -32.58
C LEU A 648 10.47 17.15 -31.81
N LEU A 649 9.28 17.68 -31.53
CA LEU A 649 9.04 18.70 -30.50
C LEU A 649 8.43 17.98 -29.30
N GLN A 650 9.04 18.09 -28.12
CA GLN A 650 8.56 17.44 -26.90
C GLN A 650 8.84 18.30 -25.67
N GLY A 651 7.88 18.36 -24.73
CA GLY A 651 8.06 19.00 -23.44
C GLY A 651 6.89 18.75 -22.49
N LEU A 652 7.04 19.19 -21.24
CA LEU A 652 6.02 19.06 -20.20
C LEU A 652 5.14 20.32 -20.14
N TYR A 653 3.83 20.14 -19.93
CA TYR A 653 2.84 21.20 -19.78
C TYR A 653 2.04 20.99 -18.49
N THR A 654 1.99 21.98 -17.59
CA THR A 654 1.15 21.91 -16.38
C THR A 654 -0.11 22.75 -16.55
N GLN A 655 -1.27 22.10 -16.58
CA GLN A 655 -2.54 22.81 -16.68
C GLN A 655 -2.84 23.52 -15.34
N SER A 656 -2.87 24.86 -15.35
CA SER A 656 -3.11 25.68 -14.16
C SER A 656 -4.12 26.81 -14.43
N GLY A 657 -5.06 27.00 -13.49
CA GLY A 657 -6.03 28.09 -13.47
C GLY A 657 -7.04 28.04 -14.62
N THR A 658 -6.79 28.84 -15.65
CA THR A 658 -7.70 29.07 -16.79
C THR A 658 -7.85 27.82 -17.65
N PRO A 659 -9.08 27.42 -18.03
CA PRO A 659 -9.30 26.16 -18.75
C PRO A 659 -8.47 26.04 -20.03
N PHE A 660 -7.94 24.84 -20.28
CA PHE A 660 -7.27 24.50 -21.53
C PHE A 660 -8.18 24.71 -22.76
N GLU A 661 -7.60 25.12 -23.89
CA GLU A 661 -8.30 25.22 -25.18
C GLU A 661 -7.73 24.27 -26.24
N LYS A 662 -6.43 24.38 -26.57
CA LYS A 662 -5.78 23.59 -27.65
C LYS A 662 -4.26 23.75 -27.64
N PHE A 663 -3.55 22.85 -28.33
CA PHE A 663 -2.14 23.02 -28.67
C PHE A 663 -1.96 23.65 -30.04
N ILE A 664 -0.81 24.31 -30.25
CA ILE A 664 -0.44 25.02 -31.49
C ILE A 664 1.01 24.65 -31.84
N VAL A 665 1.26 24.24 -33.08
CA VAL A 665 2.60 24.10 -33.66
C VAL A 665 2.81 25.27 -34.61
N GLU A 666 3.80 26.12 -34.33
CA GLU A 666 4.01 27.42 -35.00
C GLU A 666 5.49 27.75 -35.20
N SER A 667 5.78 28.88 -35.86
CA SER A 667 7.15 29.32 -36.17
C SER A 667 7.17 30.80 -36.49
N ASP A 668 8.16 31.52 -35.99
CA ASP A 668 8.41 32.94 -36.28
C ASP A 668 8.67 33.23 -37.77
N ASN A 669 8.91 32.20 -38.59
CA ASN A 669 8.88 32.37 -40.03
C ASN A 669 7.42 32.41 -40.53
N ASP A 670 6.93 33.62 -40.77
CA ASP A 670 5.56 33.92 -41.19
C ASP A 670 5.07 33.17 -42.43
N THR A 671 5.96 32.60 -43.24
CA THR A 671 5.63 32.01 -44.55
C THR A 671 6.01 30.54 -44.71
N VAL A 672 6.70 29.94 -43.73
CA VAL A 672 7.13 28.54 -43.84
C VAL A 672 5.91 27.62 -43.88
N SER A 673 5.93 26.63 -44.78
CA SER A 673 4.95 25.55 -44.84
C SER A 673 5.58 24.28 -44.27
N TYR A 674 4.82 23.48 -43.55
CA TYR A 674 5.34 22.31 -42.86
C TYR A 674 4.28 21.24 -42.64
N TYR A 675 4.76 20.01 -42.45
CA TYR A 675 4.01 18.83 -42.06
C TYR A 675 4.13 18.62 -40.56
N VAL A 676 3.06 18.13 -39.95
CA VAL A 676 3.07 17.59 -38.59
C VAL A 676 2.37 16.24 -38.56
N ASP A 677 2.85 15.36 -37.68
CA ASP A 677 2.37 13.99 -37.58
C ASP A 677 2.60 13.44 -36.17
N ASP A 678 1.93 12.33 -35.85
CA ASP A 678 2.05 11.59 -34.58
C ASP A 678 1.99 12.48 -33.32
N PHE A 679 0.97 13.35 -33.22
CA PHE A 679 0.74 14.16 -32.02
C PHE A 679 0.37 13.29 -30.82
N SER A 680 1.00 13.53 -29.67
CA SER A 680 0.73 12.83 -28.42
C SER A 680 0.66 13.80 -27.24
N VAL A 681 -0.16 13.44 -26.26
CA VAL A 681 -0.27 14.12 -24.96
C VAL A 681 -0.51 13.06 -23.91
N GLY A 682 0.37 12.90 -22.93
CA GLY A 682 0.17 11.96 -21.82
C GLY A 682 0.84 12.45 -20.55
N GLY A 683 0.14 12.49 -19.42
CA GLY A 683 0.74 12.82 -18.12
C GLY A 683 -0.25 12.97 -16.98
N GLU A 684 0.33 13.09 -15.79
CA GLU A 684 -0.15 12.80 -14.43
C GLU A 684 -1.52 13.36 -14.08
N VAL A 685 -2.50 12.46 -13.88
CA VAL A 685 -3.42 12.58 -12.77
C VAL A 685 -2.72 11.91 -11.58
N SER A 686 -2.44 12.63 -10.50
CA SER A 686 -2.36 11.98 -9.19
C SER A 686 -3.77 11.54 -8.83
N ASP A 687 -4.11 10.33 -9.27
CA ASP A 687 -4.28 9.17 -8.39
C ASP A 687 -4.85 7.99 -9.20
N ASP A 688 -4.16 6.87 -9.03
CA ASP A 688 -4.62 5.50 -9.21
C ASP A 688 -5.20 5.07 -10.56
N ASN A 689 -4.33 4.42 -11.34
CA ASN A 689 -4.63 3.05 -11.79
C ASN A 689 -3.36 2.36 -12.27
N GLY A 690 -2.80 1.52 -11.39
CA GLY A 690 -2.15 0.32 -11.87
C GLY A 690 -3.15 -0.49 -12.70
N ASN A 691 -2.70 -1.05 -13.82
CA ASN A 691 -3.25 -2.33 -14.22
C ASN A 691 -2.24 -3.14 -15.02
N GLY A 692 -2.13 -4.40 -14.62
CA GLY A 692 -1.41 -5.42 -15.31
C GLY A 692 -1.62 -6.79 -14.68
N GLY A 693 -2.87 -7.18 -14.40
CA GLY A 693 -3.12 -8.55 -13.92
C GLY A 693 -4.54 -9.08 -13.65
N GLY A 694 -5.59 -8.65 -14.40
CA GLY A 694 -6.91 -9.34 -14.48
C GLY A 694 -7.87 -9.04 -13.31
N THR A 695 -9.09 -8.53 -13.48
CA THR A 695 -10.06 -8.51 -14.59
C THR A 695 -10.65 -7.09 -14.78
N ASN A 696 -10.94 -6.74 -16.02
CA ASN A 696 -11.43 -5.42 -16.44
C ASN A 696 -12.82 -5.09 -15.85
N HIS A 697 -12.94 -4.03 -15.05
CA HIS A 697 -14.18 -3.27 -14.99
C HIS A 697 -13.85 -1.79 -15.19
N ASP A 698 -14.02 -1.34 -16.43
CA ASP A 698 -14.26 0.07 -16.73
C ASP A 698 -15.39 0.58 -15.83
N PHE A 699 -15.30 1.84 -15.36
CA PHE A 699 -16.28 2.44 -14.46
C PHE A 699 -17.71 2.20 -14.94
N PHE A 700 -18.59 1.65 -14.09
CA PHE A 700 -19.98 1.35 -14.46
C PHE A 700 -21.00 2.26 -13.79
N VAL A 701 -22.14 2.45 -14.45
CA VAL A 701 -23.37 2.97 -13.83
C VAL A 701 -24.47 1.91 -13.94
N GLY A 702 -24.81 1.31 -12.80
CA GLY A 702 -25.69 0.16 -12.66
C GLY A 702 -27.02 0.47 -11.99
N ASN A 703 -27.86 -0.56 -11.92
CA ASN A 703 -29.15 -0.49 -11.24
C ASN A 703 -29.61 -1.86 -10.72
N ILE A 704 -30.72 -1.88 -9.98
CA ILE A 704 -31.33 -3.12 -9.48
C ILE A 704 -32.41 -3.68 -10.40
N THR A 705 -32.79 -4.93 -10.16
CA THR A 705 -34.05 -5.50 -10.66
C THR A 705 -35.26 -4.66 -10.24
N THR A 706 -36.38 -4.81 -10.94
CA THR A 706 -37.64 -4.11 -10.62
C THR A 706 -38.72 -5.13 -10.26
N ASN A 707 -39.18 -5.14 -9.00
CA ASN A 707 -40.23 -6.05 -8.51
C ASN A 707 -39.96 -7.54 -8.82
N GLY A 708 -38.73 -8.04 -8.63
CA GLY A 708 -38.45 -9.46 -8.88
C GLY A 708 -38.05 -9.78 -10.33
N SER A 709 -37.88 -8.78 -11.20
CA SER A 709 -37.71 -9.00 -12.65
C SER A 709 -36.77 -7.99 -13.29
N VAL A 710 -36.06 -8.43 -14.34
CA VAL A 710 -35.26 -7.53 -15.19
C VAL A 710 -36.16 -6.91 -16.25
N ARG A 711 -36.14 -5.59 -16.38
CA ARG A 711 -36.90 -4.89 -17.43
C ARG A 711 -36.24 -5.09 -18.79
N SER A 712 -37.04 -5.15 -19.85
CA SER A 712 -36.54 -5.33 -21.22
C SER A 712 -35.70 -4.15 -21.73
N ASP A 713 -35.86 -2.97 -21.12
CA ASP A 713 -35.13 -1.74 -21.46
C ASP A 713 -33.89 -1.49 -20.58
N PHE A 714 -33.53 -2.43 -19.70
CA PHE A 714 -32.48 -2.22 -18.69
C PHE A 714 -31.14 -1.77 -19.28
N VAL A 715 -30.60 -2.50 -20.26
CA VAL A 715 -29.31 -2.19 -20.92
C VAL A 715 -29.34 -0.96 -21.83
N GLN A 716 -30.50 -0.31 -22.01
CA GLN A 716 -30.53 1.01 -22.66
C GLN A 716 -29.98 2.10 -21.73
N TYR A 717 -29.99 1.84 -20.42
CA TYR A 717 -29.69 2.83 -19.40
C TYR A 717 -28.54 2.43 -18.49
N TRP A 718 -28.33 1.13 -18.25
CA TRP A 718 -27.47 0.64 -17.17
C TRP A 718 -26.50 -0.43 -17.63
N ASP A 719 -25.28 -0.39 -17.09
CA ASP A 719 -24.16 -1.24 -17.51
C ASP A 719 -23.77 -2.27 -16.43
N GLN A 720 -24.56 -2.39 -15.37
CA GLN A 720 -24.35 -3.33 -14.27
C GLN A 720 -25.72 -3.65 -13.63
N ILE A 721 -25.92 -4.89 -13.16
CA ILE A 721 -27.16 -5.30 -12.52
C ILE A 721 -26.95 -5.98 -11.15
N THR A 722 -27.76 -5.58 -10.18
CA THR A 722 -27.84 -6.15 -8.83
C THR A 722 -29.26 -6.68 -8.56
N PRO A 723 -29.48 -7.86 -7.97
CA PRO A 723 -30.82 -8.26 -7.52
C PRO A 723 -31.21 -7.48 -6.26
N GLU A 724 -32.37 -6.82 -6.25
CA GLU A 724 -32.83 -6.00 -5.12
C GLU A 724 -33.06 -6.84 -3.84
N ASN A 725 -33.70 -8.00 -4.02
CA ASN A 725 -34.07 -8.89 -2.91
C ASN A 725 -33.80 -10.36 -3.21
N GLU A 726 -33.73 -10.71 -4.49
CA GLU A 726 -33.69 -12.08 -4.99
C GLU A 726 -32.39 -12.78 -4.61
N GLY A 727 -31.30 -12.02 -4.42
CA GLY A 727 -29.99 -12.53 -3.98
C GLY A 727 -29.83 -12.70 -2.48
N LYS A 728 -30.72 -12.15 -1.64
CA LYS A 728 -30.59 -12.22 -0.19
C LYS A 728 -30.83 -13.64 0.31
N TRP A 729 -30.04 -14.10 1.29
CA TRP A 729 -30.08 -15.50 1.75
C TRP A 729 -31.49 -15.97 2.14
N GLY A 730 -32.28 -15.18 2.87
CA GLY A 730 -33.65 -15.55 3.25
C GLY A 730 -34.67 -15.58 2.09
N SER A 731 -34.34 -14.99 0.93
CA SER A 731 -35.13 -15.11 -0.30
C SER A 731 -34.80 -16.41 -1.04
N VAL A 732 -33.53 -16.79 -1.05
CA VAL A 732 -33.05 -17.98 -1.75
C VAL A 732 -33.30 -19.25 -0.93
N GLU A 733 -33.06 -19.22 0.38
CA GLU A 733 -33.13 -20.41 1.25
C GLU A 733 -34.08 -20.23 2.43
N ARG A 734 -35.32 -19.85 2.13
CA ARG A 734 -36.35 -19.64 3.16
C ARG A 734 -36.60 -20.88 4.04
N THR A 735 -36.43 -22.07 3.48
CA THR A 735 -36.51 -23.35 4.18
C THR A 735 -35.16 -24.03 4.04
N ARG A 736 -34.56 -24.46 5.16
CA ARG A 736 -33.25 -25.10 5.20
C ARG A 736 -33.16 -26.23 4.16
N ASP A 737 -32.07 -26.24 3.40
CA ASP A 737 -31.77 -27.19 2.32
C ASP A 737 -32.75 -27.12 1.12
N VAL A 738 -33.56 -26.06 1.00
CA VAL A 738 -34.51 -25.88 -0.10
C VAL A 738 -34.30 -24.51 -0.75
N TYR A 739 -33.47 -24.51 -1.80
CA TYR A 739 -33.13 -23.32 -2.54
C TYR A 739 -34.17 -22.92 -3.62
N ASN A 740 -34.41 -21.62 -3.72
CA ASN A 740 -35.14 -20.95 -4.79
C ASN A 740 -34.23 -19.96 -5.53
N TRP A 741 -33.49 -20.47 -6.52
CA TRP A 741 -32.54 -19.69 -7.32
C TRP A 741 -33.19 -18.82 -8.41
N SER A 742 -34.51 -18.90 -8.63
CA SER A 742 -35.12 -18.40 -9.86
C SER A 742 -34.91 -16.90 -10.12
N GLY A 743 -34.90 -16.09 -9.07
CA GLY A 743 -34.69 -14.64 -9.19
C GLY A 743 -33.23 -14.29 -9.48
N VAL A 744 -32.28 -14.95 -8.78
CA VAL A 744 -30.84 -14.81 -9.03
C VAL A 744 -30.49 -15.29 -10.43
N ASP A 745 -31.02 -16.43 -10.85
CA ASP A 745 -30.86 -16.97 -12.21
C ASP A 745 -31.30 -15.96 -13.27
N ALA A 746 -32.44 -15.29 -13.07
CA ALA A 746 -32.93 -14.32 -14.04
C ALA A 746 -31.98 -13.11 -14.20
N ALA A 747 -31.50 -12.56 -13.09
CA ALA A 747 -30.58 -11.41 -13.11
C ALA A 747 -29.18 -11.79 -13.63
N TYR A 748 -28.61 -12.90 -13.14
CA TYR A 748 -27.30 -13.40 -13.56
C TYR A 748 -27.26 -13.73 -15.05
N ASN A 749 -28.26 -14.48 -15.55
CA ASN A 749 -28.32 -14.84 -16.97
C ASN A 749 -28.52 -13.63 -17.86
N TYR A 750 -29.31 -12.64 -17.43
CA TYR A 750 -29.46 -11.39 -18.15
C TYR A 750 -28.11 -10.64 -18.25
N ALA A 751 -27.38 -10.54 -17.14
CA ALA A 751 -26.08 -9.90 -17.11
C ALA A 751 -25.09 -10.55 -18.09
N LYS A 752 -24.99 -11.89 -18.06
CA LYS A 752 -24.14 -12.64 -18.99
C LYS A 752 -24.59 -12.54 -20.44
N GLN A 753 -25.90 -12.54 -20.72
CA GLN A 753 -26.42 -12.36 -22.07
C GLN A 753 -26.07 -10.99 -22.67
N HIS A 754 -26.02 -9.95 -21.83
CA HIS A 754 -25.80 -8.57 -22.25
C HIS A 754 -24.39 -8.06 -21.98
N ASN A 755 -23.49 -8.92 -21.49
CA ASN A 755 -22.09 -8.58 -21.19
C ASN A 755 -21.96 -7.37 -20.24
N ILE A 756 -22.78 -7.34 -19.21
CA ILE A 756 -22.71 -6.37 -18.11
C ILE A 756 -22.36 -7.09 -16.80
N PRO A 757 -21.65 -6.46 -15.84
CA PRO A 757 -21.30 -7.10 -14.58
C PRO A 757 -22.53 -7.43 -13.74
N PHE A 758 -22.51 -8.58 -13.08
CA PHE A 758 -23.48 -8.97 -12.08
C PHE A 758 -22.89 -8.80 -10.68
N LYS A 759 -23.57 -8.03 -9.82
CA LYS A 759 -23.24 -7.93 -8.40
C LYS A 759 -24.22 -8.72 -7.56
N GLN A 760 -23.72 -9.71 -6.83
CA GLN A 760 -24.50 -10.46 -5.85
C GLN A 760 -24.68 -9.63 -4.58
N HIS A 761 -25.94 -9.47 -4.17
CA HIS A 761 -26.30 -8.82 -2.91
C HIS A 761 -27.28 -9.74 -2.15
N THR A 762 -26.89 -10.36 -1.04
CA THR A 762 -25.61 -10.35 -0.30
C THR A 762 -25.42 -11.72 0.40
N PHE A 763 -24.21 -12.08 0.83
CA PHE A 763 -23.97 -13.34 1.55
C PHE A 763 -24.35 -13.29 3.03
N VAL A 764 -23.78 -12.36 3.80
CA VAL A 764 -23.93 -12.30 5.26
C VAL A 764 -24.49 -10.95 5.68
N TRP A 765 -25.74 -10.96 6.15
CA TRP A 765 -26.44 -9.78 6.64
C TRP A 765 -27.31 -10.12 7.85
N GLY A 766 -27.43 -9.19 8.81
CA GLY A 766 -28.31 -9.32 9.97
C GLY A 766 -29.79 -9.02 9.68
N SER A 767 -30.15 -8.80 8.41
CA SER A 767 -31.54 -8.71 7.96
C SER A 767 -31.78 -9.64 6.76
N GLN A 768 -33.04 -10.00 6.54
CA GLN A 768 -33.49 -10.87 5.43
C GLN A 768 -32.65 -12.15 5.23
N TYR A 769 -32.12 -12.72 6.31
CA TYR A 769 -31.48 -14.03 6.38
C TYR A 769 -32.52 -15.11 6.77
N PRO A 770 -32.23 -16.41 6.58
CA PRO A 770 -33.15 -17.46 7.00
C PRO A 770 -33.27 -17.57 8.53
N THR A 771 -34.46 -17.32 9.08
CA THR A 771 -34.67 -17.35 10.55
C THR A 771 -34.48 -18.72 11.20
N TRP A 772 -34.42 -19.81 10.43
CA TRP A 772 -34.13 -21.14 10.97
C TRP A 772 -32.69 -21.25 11.51
N ILE A 773 -31.76 -20.41 11.03
CA ILE A 773 -30.35 -20.43 11.44
C ILE A 773 -30.14 -20.03 12.91
N ASP A 774 -31.04 -19.22 13.46
CA ASP A 774 -30.97 -18.73 14.85
C ASP A 774 -31.14 -19.85 15.88
N SER A 775 -31.74 -20.97 15.48
CA SER A 775 -31.99 -22.11 16.35
C SER A 775 -30.84 -23.13 16.40
N LEU A 776 -29.81 -22.94 15.56
CA LEU A 776 -28.70 -23.86 15.39
C LEU A 776 -27.56 -23.58 16.38
N SER A 777 -26.74 -24.60 16.65
CA SER A 777 -25.50 -24.41 17.39
C SER A 777 -24.49 -23.57 16.59
N PRO A 778 -23.52 -22.89 17.23
CA PRO A 778 -22.46 -22.13 16.54
C PRO A 778 -21.76 -22.91 15.41
N SER A 779 -21.44 -24.18 15.63
CA SER A 779 -20.81 -25.04 14.62
C SER A 779 -21.74 -25.36 13.45
N GLU A 780 -23.04 -25.50 13.70
CA GLU A 780 -24.02 -25.69 12.62
C GLU A 780 -24.23 -24.37 11.85
N GLN A 781 -24.30 -23.23 12.53
CA GLN A 781 -24.35 -21.92 11.86
C GLN A 781 -23.14 -21.70 10.95
N ALA A 782 -21.94 -22.05 11.42
CA ALA A 782 -20.73 -22.02 10.61
C ALA A 782 -20.83 -22.90 9.36
N ALA A 783 -21.31 -24.14 9.51
CA ALA A 783 -21.49 -25.07 8.40
C ALA A 783 -22.50 -24.57 7.36
N GLU A 784 -23.62 -23.99 7.80
CA GLU A 784 -24.67 -23.46 6.92
C GLU A 784 -24.22 -22.19 6.19
N ILE A 785 -23.44 -21.32 6.85
CA ILE A 785 -22.84 -20.14 6.19
C ILE A 785 -21.87 -20.59 5.10
N GLU A 786 -21.01 -21.57 5.40
CA GLU A 786 -20.08 -22.12 4.42
C GLU A 786 -20.80 -22.82 3.26
N GLU A 787 -21.85 -23.60 3.54
CA GLU A 787 -22.68 -24.26 2.53
C GLU A 787 -23.37 -23.25 1.61
N TRP A 788 -24.01 -22.24 2.16
CA TRP A 788 -24.64 -21.17 1.39
C TRP A 788 -23.66 -20.48 0.42
N ILE A 789 -22.49 -20.09 0.92
CA ILE A 789 -21.44 -19.44 0.10
C ILE A 789 -20.94 -20.40 -0.97
N ARG A 790 -20.60 -21.64 -0.61
CA ARG A 790 -20.11 -22.68 -1.53
C ARG A 790 -21.12 -22.97 -2.63
N ASP A 791 -22.39 -23.17 -2.28
CA ASP A 791 -23.43 -23.57 -3.22
C ASP A 791 -23.77 -22.43 -4.19
N PHE A 792 -23.79 -21.18 -3.70
CA PHE A 792 -23.88 -20.00 -4.57
C PHE A 792 -22.71 -19.96 -5.56
N CYS A 793 -21.48 -20.00 -5.06
CA CYS A 793 -20.28 -19.88 -5.89
C CYS A 793 -20.12 -21.04 -6.89
N THR A 794 -20.54 -22.24 -6.50
CA THR A 794 -20.58 -23.41 -7.40
C THR A 794 -21.58 -23.21 -8.53
N ARG A 795 -22.72 -22.56 -8.25
CA ARG A 795 -23.76 -22.29 -9.24
C ARG A 795 -23.39 -21.13 -10.18
N TYR A 796 -22.71 -20.11 -9.67
CA TYR A 796 -22.36 -18.89 -10.39
C TYR A 796 -20.83 -18.65 -10.38
N PRO A 797 -20.03 -19.50 -11.03
CA PRO A 797 -18.57 -19.44 -10.96
C PRO A 797 -17.96 -18.16 -11.57
N ASP A 798 -18.70 -17.52 -12.49
CA ASP A 798 -18.30 -16.26 -13.12
C ASP A 798 -19.01 -15.06 -12.47
N VAL A 799 -19.38 -15.11 -11.20
CA VAL A 799 -19.90 -13.92 -10.49
C VAL A 799 -18.83 -12.83 -10.45
N ASP A 800 -19.19 -11.62 -10.88
CA ASP A 800 -18.23 -10.54 -11.05
C ASP A 800 -17.95 -9.83 -9.71
N MET A 801 -18.99 -9.60 -8.91
CA MET A 801 -18.90 -8.83 -7.66
C MET A 801 -19.85 -9.39 -6.59
N ILE A 802 -19.47 -9.29 -5.31
CA ILE A 802 -20.26 -9.80 -4.19
C ILE A 802 -20.19 -8.84 -3.01
N ASP A 803 -21.35 -8.36 -2.55
CA ASP A 803 -21.49 -7.80 -1.21
C ASP A 803 -21.41 -8.97 -0.21
N VAL A 804 -20.23 -9.22 0.37
CA VAL A 804 -19.99 -10.41 1.22
C VAL A 804 -20.60 -10.21 2.60
N VAL A 805 -20.27 -9.10 3.24
CA VAL A 805 -20.83 -8.69 4.52
C VAL A 805 -21.55 -7.36 4.33
N ASN A 806 -22.80 -7.31 4.78
CA ASN A 806 -23.65 -6.13 4.71
C ASN A 806 -23.96 -5.61 6.12
N GLU A 807 -23.86 -4.30 6.31
CA GLU A 807 -24.35 -3.56 7.49
C GLU A 807 -23.76 -3.99 8.84
N SER A 808 -22.47 -4.27 8.87
CA SER A 808 -21.75 -4.77 10.04
C SER A 808 -21.32 -3.70 11.05
N THR A 809 -21.46 -2.41 10.71
CA THR A 809 -21.13 -1.32 11.63
C THR A 809 -21.96 -1.41 12.92
N PRO A 810 -21.36 -1.21 14.11
CA PRO A 810 -22.11 -1.21 15.37
C PRO A 810 -23.31 -0.25 15.35
N GLY A 811 -24.50 -0.76 15.70
CA GLY A 811 -25.74 0.01 15.67
C GLY A 811 -26.53 -0.07 14.35
N HIS A 812 -26.00 -0.77 13.34
CA HIS A 812 -26.70 -1.08 12.09
C HIS A 812 -27.38 -2.46 12.19
N ALA A 813 -27.12 -3.38 11.25
CA ALA A 813 -27.72 -4.72 11.22
C ALA A 813 -26.65 -5.82 11.15
N PRO A 814 -25.73 -5.90 12.15
CA PRO A 814 -24.69 -6.92 12.16
C PRO A 814 -25.29 -8.34 12.25
N ALA A 815 -24.68 -9.29 11.54
CA ALA A 815 -25.13 -10.68 11.47
C ALA A 815 -24.81 -11.46 12.76
N GLY A 816 -25.75 -11.47 13.70
CA GLY A 816 -25.59 -12.16 14.99
C GLY A 816 -25.31 -13.67 14.88
N TYR A 817 -25.89 -14.36 13.89
CA TYR A 817 -25.60 -15.79 13.65
C TYR A 817 -24.16 -16.01 13.17
N ALA A 818 -23.58 -15.10 12.39
CA ALA A 818 -22.19 -15.20 11.94
C ALA A 818 -21.21 -14.88 13.08
N GLN A 819 -21.55 -13.90 13.93
CA GLN A 819 -20.83 -13.63 15.19
C GLN A 819 -20.84 -14.84 16.12
N SER A 820 -22.00 -15.50 16.26
CA SER A 820 -22.14 -16.73 17.03
C SER A 820 -21.29 -17.86 16.44
N ALA A 821 -21.29 -18.02 15.11
CA ALA A 821 -20.53 -19.04 14.40
C ALA A 821 -19.01 -18.88 14.49
N PHE A 822 -18.49 -17.65 14.33
CA PHE A 822 -17.07 -17.38 14.08
C PHE A 822 -16.40 -16.47 15.11
N GLY A 823 -17.13 -15.99 16.12
CA GLY A 823 -16.61 -15.08 17.14
C GLY A 823 -16.30 -13.68 16.61
N SER A 824 -15.32 -13.02 17.23
CA SER A 824 -14.96 -11.62 16.91
C SER A 824 -14.46 -11.42 15.48
N ASN A 825 -13.95 -12.47 14.83
CA ASN A 825 -13.38 -12.42 13.48
C ASN A 825 -14.38 -12.82 12.39
N TRP A 826 -15.68 -12.83 12.69
CA TRP A 826 -16.72 -13.30 11.76
C TRP A 826 -16.74 -12.58 10.40
N ILE A 827 -16.40 -11.28 10.36
CA ILE A 827 -16.27 -10.53 9.10
C ILE A 827 -15.15 -11.14 8.27
N ILE A 828 -13.93 -11.21 8.82
CA ILE A 828 -12.76 -11.78 8.15
C ILE A 828 -13.05 -13.21 7.69
N LYS A 829 -13.66 -14.04 8.53
CA LYS A 829 -13.98 -15.43 8.20
C LYS A 829 -14.98 -15.55 7.05
N SER A 830 -15.99 -14.66 6.99
CA SER A 830 -16.96 -14.62 5.90
C SER A 830 -16.29 -14.29 4.56
N PHE A 831 -15.35 -13.32 4.55
CA PHE A 831 -14.56 -13.00 3.37
C PHE A 831 -13.60 -14.13 2.97
N GLN A 832 -12.96 -14.81 3.91
CA GLN A 832 -12.12 -15.97 3.62
C GLN A 832 -12.92 -17.10 2.94
N LEU A 833 -14.13 -17.38 3.42
CA LEU A 833 -15.03 -18.36 2.79
C LEU A 833 -15.43 -17.90 1.38
N ALA A 834 -15.80 -16.62 1.22
CA ALA A 834 -16.12 -16.06 -0.09
C ALA A 834 -14.94 -16.16 -1.07
N ARG A 835 -13.71 -15.81 -0.67
CA ARG A 835 -12.51 -15.95 -1.50
C ARG A 835 -12.20 -17.40 -1.84
N GLN A 836 -12.41 -18.33 -0.91
CA GLN A 836 -12.19 -19.76 -1.13
C GLN A 836 -13.09 -20.32 -2.24
N TYR A 837 -14.37 -19.94 -2.24
CA TYR A 837 -15.36 -20.52 -3.17
C TYR A 837 -15.62 -19.67 -4.42
N CYS A 838 -15.49 -18.35 -4.32
CA CYS A 838 -15.62 -17.37 -5.40
C CYS A 838 -14.28 -16.63 -5.64
N PRO A 839 -13.19 -17.31 -6.04
CA PRO A 839 -11.85 -16.73 -6.05
C PRO A 839 -11.67 -15.56 -7.02
N ASN A 840 -12.50 -15.46 -8.06
CA ASN A 840 -12.39 -14.46 -9.12
C ASN A 840 -13.29 -13.22 -8.91
N ALA A 841 -14.15 -13.24 -7.90
CA ALA A 841 -15.08 -12.14 -7.64
C ALA A 841 -14.41 -11.00 -6.87
N ILE A 842 -14.88 -9.77 -7.10
CA ILE A 842 -14.58 -8.62 -6.25
C ILE A 842 -15.44 -8.74 -4.98
N LEU A 843 -14.78 -8.83 -3.82
CA LEU A 843 -15.42 -9.01 -2.52
C LEU A 843 -15.57 -7.67 -1.79
N ILE A 844 -16.82 -7.29 -1.53
CA ILE A 844 -17.21 -5.95 -1.06
C ILE A 844 -17.70 -6.01 0.39
N LEU A 845 -17.20 -5.10 1.23
CA LEU A 845 -17.78 -4.79 2.55
C LEU A 845 -18.74 -3.60 2.41
N ASN A 846 -20.05 -3.84 2.54
CA ASN A 846 -21.09 -2.88 2.19
C ASN A 846 -21.82 -2.32 3.42
N ASP A 847 -22.03 -1.00 3.49
CA ASP A 847 -22.75 -0.39 4.63
C ASP A 847 -23.44 0.95 4.31
N TYR A 848 -24.43 1.33 5.11
CA TYR A 848 -25.21 2.57 5.01
C TYR A 848 -24.77 3.63 6.01
N ASN A 849 -25.26 4.86 5.84
CA ASN A 849 -24.97 6.03 6.69
C ASN A 849 -23.49 6.42 6.86
N VAL A 850 -22.56 5.73 6.20
CA VAL A 850 -21.12 6.00 6.25
C VAL A 850 -20.82 7.43 5.81
N LEU A 851 -21.47 7.91 4.75
CA LEU A 851 -21.34 9.30 4.27
C LEU A 851 -22.27 10.30 5.00
N SER A 852 -23.09 9.82 5.95
CA SER A 852 -24.05 10.65 6.68
C SER A 852 -23.58 10.99 8.10
N TRP A 853 -23.23 9.99 8.92
CA TRP A 853 -22.75 10.22 10.30
C TRP A 853 -21.91 9.08 10.91
N ASN A 854 -21.86 7.88 10.33
CA ASN A 854 -21.11 6.74 10.91
C ASN A 854 -19.73 6.49 10.27
N THR A 855 -19.08 7.55 9.75
CA THR A 855 -17.82 7.41 9.02
C THR A 855 -16.73 6.77 9.87
N ASP A 856 -16.57 7.21 11.12
CA ASP A 856 -15.51 6.72 12.02
C ASP A 856 -15.77 5.31 12.52
N GLU A 857 -17.02 5.00 12.90
CA GLU A 857 -17.38 3.66 13.35
C GLU A 857 -17.23 2.64 12.22
N PHE A 858 -17.58 3.02 10.99
CA PHE A 858 -17.36 2.18 9.82
C PHE A 858 -15.87 1.94 9.57
N ILE A 859 -15.04 3.00 9.53
CA ILE A 859 -13.58 2.89 9.32
C ILE A 859 -12.97 1.98 10.39
N ALA A 860 -13.30 2.20 11.67
CA ALA A 860 -12.78 1.38 12.77
C ALA A 860 -13.19 -0.09 12.66
N MET A 861 -14.43 -0.37 12.24
CA MET A 861 -14.94 -1.72 12.03
C MET A 861 -14.34 -2.41 10.80
N ALA A 862 -14.14 -1.67 9.71
CA ALA A 862 -13.61 -2.18 8.45
C ALA A 862 -12.10 -2.44 8.50
N THR A 863 -11.34 -1.59 9.21
CA THR A 863 -9.86 -1.61 9.24
C THR A 863 -9.27 -3.01 9.49
N PRO A 864 -9.73 -3.82 10.47
CA PRO A 864 -9.18 -5.16 10.66
C PRO A 864 -9.35 -6.09 9.46
N ALA A 865 -10.48 -6.02 8.76
CA ALA A 865 -10.73 -6.83 7.57
C ALA A 865 -9.96 -6.34 6.34
N VAL A 866 -9.81 -5.01 6.19
CA VAL A 866 -8.95 -4.39 5.18
C VAL A 866 -7.49 -4.77 5.40
N ASN A 867 -6.97 -4.63 6.63
CA ASN A 867 -5.59 -4.97 6.98
C ASN A 867 -5.29 -6.48 6.86
N ALA A 868 -6.31 -7.33 7.03
CA ALA A 868 -6.19 -8.77 6.79
C ALA A 868 -6.09 -9.11 5.29
N GLY A 869 -6.31 -8.15 4.38
CA GLY A 869 -6.22 -8.34 2.93
C GLY A 869 -7.33 -9.22 2.36
N VAL A 870 -8.46 -9.34 3.05
CA VAL A 870 -9.57 -10.21 2.63
C VAL A 870 -10.69 -9.46 1.90
N VAL A 871 -10.68 -8.12 1.98
CA VAL A 871 -11.65 -7.21 1.34
C VAL A 871 -11.00 -6.58 0.10
N ASP A 872 -11.68 -6.62 -1.05
CA ASP A 872 -11.18 -5.99 -2.28
C ASP A 872 -11.70 -4.57 -2.48
N ALA A 873 -12.89 -4.29 -1.95
CA ALA A 873 -13.55 -3.00 -2.16
C ALA A 873 -14.53 -2.65 -1.03
N ILE A 874 -14.82 -1.35 -0.90
CA ILE A 874 -15.78 -0.80 0.05
C ILE A 874 -17.07 -0.42 -0.68
N GLY A 875 -18.21 -0.88 -0.17
CA GLY A 875 -19.54 -0.51 -0.65
C GLY A 875 -20.17 0.56 0.23
N LEU A 876 -20.54 1.70 -0.36
CA LEU A 876 -21.21 2.79 0.33
C LEU A 876 -22.63 2.93 -0.23
N GLN A 877 -23.63 2.47 0.54
CA GLN A 877 -25.03 2.43 0.09
C GLN A 877 -25.52 3.82 -0.34
N SER A 878 -25.10 4.87 0.36
CA SER A 878 -25.33 6.27 -0.04
C SER A 878 -26.80 6.70 -0.11
N HIS A 879 -27.64 6.11 0.74
CA HIS A 879 -29.02 6.55 0.97
C HIS A 879 -29.10 7.85 1.79
N GLY A 880 -30.14 8.65 1.54
CA GLY A 880 -30.54 9.74 2.44
C GLY A 880 -29.57 10.93 2.51
N LEU A 881 -28.82 11.16 1.42
CA LEU A 881 -27.81 12.22 1.35
C LEU A 881 -28.35 13.58 0.93
N GLU A 882 -29.63 13.70 0.56
CA GLU A 882 -30.17 14.85 -0.18
C GLU A 882 -30.11 16.18 0.58
N ASP A 883 -30.06 16.11 1.91
CA ASP A 883 -30.01 17.28 2.79
C ASP A 883 -28.58 17.53 3.34
N ARG A 884 -27.57 16.79 2.84
CA ARG A 884 -26.14 16.96 3.20
C ARG A 884 -25.44 17.92 2.23
N SER A 885 -24.49 18.70 2.75
CA SER A 885 -23.65 19.54 1.90
C SER A 885 -22.68 18.68 1.10
N LEU A 886 -22.41 19.09 -0.14
CA LEU A 886 -21.51 18.35 -1.04
C LEU A 886 -20.12 18.18 -0.43
N SER A 887 -19.61 19.21 0.23
CA SER A 887 -18.32 19.18 0.94
C SER A 887 -18.27 18.19 2.11
N ASP A 888 -19.40 17.96 2.81
CA ASP A 888 -19.44 17.00 3.91
C ASP A 888 -19.42 15.56 3.37
N ILE A 889 -20.14 15.33 2.26
CA ILE A 889 -20.10 14.05 1.54
C ILE A 889 -18.68 13.77 1.02
N GLU A 890 -18.07 14.75 0.34
CA GLU A 890 -16.71 14.64 -0.20
C GLU A 890 -15.67 14.37 0.89
N ASN A 891 -15.71 15.13 1.99
CA ASN A 891 -14.79 14.92 3.11
C ASN A 891 -14.90 13.51 3.71
N LYS A 892 -16.12 12.98 3.86
CA LYS A 892 -16.31 11.62 4.37
C LYS A 892 -15.91 10.56 3.35
N LEU A 893 -16.17 10.80 2.07
CA LEU A 893 -15.73 9.92 0.98
C LEU A 893 -14.21 9.82 0.94
N ASN A 894 -13.49 10.94 1.05
CA ASN A 894 -12.02 11.00 1.13
C ASN A 894 -11.48 10.24 2.35
N ARG A 895 -12.15 10.34 3.51
CA ARG A 895 -11.75 9.60 4.72
C ARG A 895 -11.89 8.09 4.56
N VAL A 896 -12.95 7.63 3.90
CA VAL A 896 -13.10 6.20 3.58
C VAL A 896 -12.09 5.77 2.52
N ALA A 897 -11.82 6.62 1.52
CA ALA A 897 -10.82 6.36 0.48
C ALA A 897 -9.41 6.16 1.04
N ALA A 898 -9.08 6.80 2.17
CA ALA A 898 -7.82 6.59 2.88
C ALA A 898 -7.61 5.16 3.41
N LEU A 899 -8.62 4.28 3.35
CA LEU A 899 -8.45 2.83 3.56
C LEU A 899 -7.68 2.14 2.41
N GLY A 900 -7.45 2.82 1.29
CA GLY A 900 -6.62 2.34 0.19
C GLY A 900 -7.30 1.29 -0.71
N LEU A 901 -8.63 1.13 -0.61
CA LEU A 901 -9.40 0.20 -1.43
C LEU A 901 -10.35 0.94 -2.39
N PRO A 902 -10.62 0.38 -3.59
CA PRO A 902 -11.71 0.81 -4.46
C PRO A 902 -13.05 0.97 -3.73
N ILE A 903 -13.79 2.03 -4.08
CA ILE A 903 -15.12 2.32 -3.54
C ILE A 903 -16.19 2.10 -4.60
N TYR A 904 -17.28 1.44 -4.23
CA TYR A 904 -18.51 1.40 -5.02
C TYR A 904 -19.59 2.17 -4.29
N ILE A 905 -20.18 3.15 -4.96
CA ILE A 905 -21.43 3.75 -4.51
C ILE A 905 -22.52 2.72 -4.83
N SER A 906 -22.98 1.99 -3.82
CA SER A 906 -23.55 0.65 -4.03
C SER A 906 -25.07 0.62 -4.10
N GLU A 907 -25.77 1.64 -3.58
CA GLU A 907 -27.24 1.67 -3.47
C GLU A 907 -27.80 3.12 -3.57
N TYR A 908 -27.21 3.99 -4.40
CA TYR A 908 -27.54 5.41 -4.39
C TYR A 908 -28.97 5.72 -4.85
N ASP A 909 -29.63 6.63 -4.13
CA ASP A 909 -30.95 7.15 -4.49
C ASP A 909 -31.16 8.61 -4.07
N VAL A 910 -32.20 9.24 -4.64
CA VAL A 910 -32.58 10.63 -4.34
C VAL A 910 -34.10 10.70 -4.13
N ALA A 911 -34.55 10.53 -2.89
CA ALA A 911 -35.94 10.49 -2.45
C ALA A 911 -36.62 11.87 -2.43
N LYS A 912 -36.71 12.53 -3.59
CA LYS A 912 -37.42 13.82 -3.76
C LYS A 912 -38.52 13.71 -4.82
N SER A 913 -39.77 13.80 -4.38
CA SER A 913 -40.95 13.77 -5.27
C SER A 913 -41.07 14.99 -6.18
N ASN A 914 -40.45 16.13 -5.83
CA ASN A 914 -40.38 17.29 -6.71
C ASN A 914 -39.26 17.09 -7.74
N ASP A 915 -39.61 17.12 -9.03
CA ASP A 915 -38.66 16.87 -10.12
C ASP A 915 -37.48 17.83 -10.14
N GLN A 916 -37.70 19.12 -9.86
CA GLN A 916 -36.63 20.11 -9.89
C GLN A 916 -35.67 19.94 -8.72
N THR A 917 -36.20 19.60 -7.54
CA THR A 917 -35.37 19.29 -6.37
C THR A 917 -34.58 18.01 -6.59
N GLN A 918 -35.20 16.94 -7.12
CA GLN A 918 -34.49 15.70 -7.43
C GLN A 918 -33.37 15.93 -8.46
N LEU A 919 -33.67 16.67 -9.53
CA LEU A 919 -32.68 17.06 -10.53
C LEU A 919 -31.52 17.83 -9.92
N SER A 920 -31.81 18.83 -9.07
CA SER A 920 -30.78 19.65 -8.42
C SER A 920 -29.87 18.84 -7.50
N VAL A 921 -30.40 17.86 -6.76
CA VAL A 921 -29.59 16.99 -5.90
C VAL A 921 -28.73 16.06 -6.75
N MET A 922 -29.32 15.44 -7.78
CA MET A 922 -28.61 14.55 -8.70
C MET A 922 -27.45 15.29 -9.41
N GLN A 923 -27.70 16.52 -9.89
CA GLN A 923 -26.70 17.39 -10.52
C GLN A 923 -25.54 17.77 -9.59
N SER A 924 -25.75 17.71 -8.28
CA SER A 924 -24.74 18.03 -7.27
C SER A 924 -23.94 16.79 -6.88
N GLN A 925 -24.63 15.72 -6.46
CA GLN A 925 -24.01 14.55 -5.83
C GLN A 925 -23.46 13.54 -6.86
N PHE A 926 -24.15 13.33 -7.98
CA PHE A 926 -23.72 12.34 -8.95
C PHE A 926 -22.33 12.67 -9.55
N PRO A 927 -22.03 13.92 -9.96
CA PRO A 927 -20.69 14.27 -10.44
C PRO A 927 -19.60 14.12 -9.38
N LEU A 928 -19.90 14.37 -8.09
CA LEU A 928 -18.94 14.13 -7.01
C LEU A 928 -18.54 12.65 -7.00
N PHE A 929 -19.50 11.74 -6.98
CA PHE A 929 -19.22 10.30 -7.00
C PHE A 929 -18.57 9.84 -8.30
N TYR A 930 -19.07 10.33 -9.44
CA TYR A 930 -18.63 9.89 -10.77
C TYR A 930 -17.18 10.28 -11.08
N ASN A 931 -16.71 11.41 -10.55
CA ASN A 931 -15.36 11.92 -10.82
C ASN A 931 -14.37 11.67 -9.68
N HIS A 932 -14.79 11.05 -8.57
CA HIS A 932 -13.90 10.77 -7.45
C HIS A 932 -12.95 9.60 -7.80
N PRO A 933 -11.62 9.75 -7.66
CA PRO A 933 -10.63 8.77 -8.17
C PRO A 933 -10.77 7.37 -7.56
N SER A 934 -11.14 7.29 -6.28
CA SER A 934 -11.34 6.02 -5.58
C SER A 934 -12.67 5.34 -5.92
N VAL A 935 -13.64 6.02 -6.55
CA VAL A 935 -14.94 5.43 -6.90
C VAL A 935 -14.82 4.70 -8.24
N LYS A 936 -15.16 3.41 -8.27
CA LYS A 936 -15.03 2.56 -9.48
C LYS A 936 -16.38 2.13 -10.07
N GLY A 937 -17.50 2.56 -9.47
CA GLY A 937 -18.83 2.36 -10.04
C GLY A 937 -19.94 2.90 -9.14
N ILE A 938 -21.09 3.16 -9.74
CA ILE A 938 -22.29 3.66 -9.07
C ILE A 938 -23.47 2.76 -9.43
N THR A 939 -24.12 2.16 -8.43
CA THR A 939 -25.38 1.43 -8.59
C THR A 939 -26.50 2.28 -8.00
N LEU A 940 -27.52 2.58 -8.80
CA LEU A 940 -28.73 3.22 -8.30
C LEU A 940 -29.68 2.17 -7.70
N TRP A 941 -30.29 2.48 -6.55
CA TRP A 941 -31.22 1.56 -5.88
C TRP A 941 -32.67 1.72 -6.37
N GLY A 942 -32.81 1.55 -7.68
CA GLY A 942 -34.06 1.50 -8.40
C GLY A 942 -34.36 2.80 -9.13
N TYR A 943 -34.88 2.68 -10.35
CA TYR A 943 -35.15 3.82 -11.22
C TYR A 943 -36.62 3.97 -11.60
N VAL A 944 -37.50 3.06 -11.21
CA VAL A 944 -38.91 3.07 -11.64
C VAL A 944 -39.80 3.66 -10.56
N VAL A 945 -40.47 4.76 -10.86
CA VAL A 945 -41.37 5.46 -9.92
C VAL A 945 -42.44 4.51 -9.37
N GLY A 946 -42.52 4.42 -8.05
CA GLY A 946 -43.47 3.54 -7.34
C GLY A 946 -43.06 2.07 -7.30
N SER A 947 -41.84 1.74 -7.75
CA SER A 947 -41.24 0.41 -7.64
C SER A 947 -39.82 0.48 -7.08
N THR A 948 -39.53 1.53 -6.32
CA THR A 948 -38.31 1.71 -5.52
C THR A 948 -38.67 1.51 -4.04
N TRP A 949 -37.70 1.12 -3.21
CA TRP A 949 -37.93 0.89 -1.78
C TRP A 949 -38.32 2.17 -1.01
N VAL A 950 -37.85 3.33 -1.47
CA VAL A 950 -38.18 4.65 -0.91
C VAL A 950 -39.06 5.46 -1.87
N ASN A 951 -40.06 6.15 -1.31
CA ASN A 951 -40.94 7.02 -2.09
C ASN A 951 -40.17 8.22 -2.67
N GLY A 952 -40.41 8.53 -3.94
CA GLY A 952 -39.88 9.72 -4.60
C GLY A 952 -38.52 9.55 -5.28
N SER A 953 -37.84 8.40 -5.17
CA SER A 953 -36.53 8.17 -5.79
C SER A 953 -36.56 7.78 -7.27
N GLY A 954 -37.59 7.06 -7.73
CA GLY A 954 -37.66 6.61 -9.13
C GLY A 954 -37.46 7.74 -10.16
N LEU A 955 -36.71 7.46 -11.22
CA LEU A 955 -36.27 8.38 -12.27
C LEU A 955 -37.10 8.26 -13.56
N ILE A 956 -37.77 7.14 -13.79
CA ILE A 956 -38.64 6.89 -14.93
C ILE A 956 -40.02 6.43 -14.44
N SER A 957 -41.10 6.88 -15.07
CA SER A 957 -42.43 6.34 -14.76
C SER A 957 -42.61 4.92 -15.33
N SER A 958 -43.62 4.19 -14.84
CA SER A 958 -43.90 2.82 -15.28
C SER A 958 -44.19 2.68 -16.78
N ASN A 959 -44.66 3.74 -17.43
CA ASN A 959 -44.87 3.80 -18.89
C ASN A 959 -43.64 4.25 -19.69
N GLY A 960 -42.47 4.41 -19.05
CA GLY A 960 -41.21 4.72 -19.72
C GLY A 960 -40.92 6.21 -19.95
N ASN A 961 -41.70 7.14 -19.37
CA ASN A 961 -41.38 8.56 -19.48
C ASN A 961 -40.29 8.95 -18.48
N PRO A 962 -39.17 9.55 -18.92
CA PRO A 962 -38.12 10.00 -18.02
C PRO A 962 -38.56 11.23 -17.23
N ARG A 963 -38.21 11.28 -15.94
CA ARG A 963 -38.21 12.51 -15.13
C ARG A 963 -37.00 13.37 -15.52
N PRO A 964 -36.99 14.68 -15.21
CA PRO A 964 -35.86 15.56 -15.56
C PRO A 964 -34.49 15.06 -15.08
N ALA A 965 -34.41 14.45 -13.89
CA ALA A 965 -33.17 13.84 -13.38
C ALA A 965 -32.66 12.69 -14.25
N MET A 966 -33.56 11.84 -14.79
CA MET A 966 -33.19 10.78 -15.73
C MET A 966 -32.64 11.35 -17.04
N THR A 967 -33.35 12.33 -17.62
CA THR A 967 -32.92 12.98 -18.86
C THR A 967 -31.54 13.62 -18.70
N TRP A 968 -31.32 14.31 -17.57
CA TRP A 968 -30.02 14.87 -17.27
C TRP A 968 -28.94 13.80 -17.11
N LEU A 969 -29.22 12.73 -16.37
CA LEU A 969 -28.25 11.66 -16.11
C LEU A 969 -27.82 10.97 -17.40
N MET A 970 -28.76 10.63 -18.28
CA MET A 970 -28.43 10.01 -19.58
C MET A 970 -27.58 10.95 -20.45
N ASN A 971 -27.93 12.24 -20.51
CA ASN A 971 -27.10 13.23 -21.21
C ASN A 971 -25.70 13.36 -20.59
N TYR A 972 -25.59 13.35 -19.25
CA TYR A 972 -24.31 13.42 -18.55
C TYR A 972 -23.42 12.20 -18.87
N LEU A 973 -24.03 11.01 -19.00
CA LEU A 973 -23.35 9.77 -19.36
C LEU A 973 -23.15 9.59 -20.88
N GLY A 974 -23.65 10.51 -21.71
CA GLY A 974 -23.54 10.44 -23.17
C GLY A 974 -24.39 9.33 -23.83
N ARG A 975 -25.57 9.02 -23.25
CA ARG A 975 -26.48 7.95 -23.71
C ARG A 975 -27.73 8.47 -24.39
#